data_AF-A0A2D9GPU8-F1
#
_entry.id   AF-A0A2D9GPU8-F1
#
_cell.length_a   1.000
_cell.length_b   1.000
_cell.length_c   1.000
_cell.angle_alpha   90.00
_cell.angle_beta   90.00
_cell.angle_gamma   90.00
#
_symmetry.space_group_name_H-M   'P 1'
#
loop_
_entity.id
_entity.type
_entity.pdbx_description
1 polymer ?
#
loop_
_entity_poly.entity_id
_entity_poly.type
_entity_poly.pdbx_seq_one_letter_code
_entity_poly.pdbx_strand_id
1 'polypeptide(L)'
;MTNSFDKSQTIISILTQEKKNGCNNSVVIGGIDEFINEHIELIPAKFHLKTPYRSLNVQQRLKWVSALISFFDTLKIKKTRTKTNNPREKSQVFLEDSIHKLGPPVSQRNAKILLEKFSIQSVQDLLMHFPDRHDDFSDVVMVNNLIVGKSQSVLLTVSDARLVKSRRGRSDVFVRGSDSTGSILVTFYNQQWILKDLKKGSQIMMSGKVVSLNGKISLQNPSFEPIDKKSPNLHTGRLVPVYPLSLGLRQKTIRTMIFRALMIASDQINDFLPDNFLSRLGLMDLKTSIRKFHYPDSFRSFNNARRRLVFNELFFLQLSVQKRKIEWLKSVKSYLISPDTHLPKMFLQLLEFTPTTDQINSMNDITRDMASGQPMRRLLQGDVGSGKTLVAIHSILSVIDQGLQGALMAPTEVLAEQHFISIKKMFGGAEEIYRENYISVFKIDQHNKSISVALITGSMKDSEKQRIRAMLKNLEIDLIVGTHTLIQDTIVIPNLAIVVIDEQHRFGLEQREVLNRVNPRPHLLAMSATPIPRSLFLAMNGDFDLSIIKQLPSGRKPIETSKETSRERVYRFIYDQVLKGRQAFIVCPLVDESEVLQSRSAVEEHIRLSKEVFPQFNIGLLHGKMKVFEKDKVMESFRNGDINILVCTSVIEVGVDIPNASVMFIDGADRFGLSQLHQFRGRVGRGPHQSYCILLADKPSDDAKTRIELLRRIPDGFVLSEEDLKLRGFGEYIGTKQSGQPLFKIASIVDDQDILSVAVNEARQILDLDPELNLKEHQQIKSYFNVLIKEFLVS
;
A
#
# COMPACT_ATOMS: atom_id res chain seq x y z
N MET A 1 -34.60 -51.51 -15.74
CA MET A 1 -35.57 -50.39 -15.61
C MET A 1 -34.92 -48.98 -15.59
N THR A 2 -33.61 -48.85 -15.80
CA THR A 2 -32.90 -47.55 -15.83
C THR A 2 -32.96 -46.85 -17.20
N ASN A 3 -33.03 -47.57 -18.32
CA ASN A 3 -33.12 -46.98 -19.67
C ASN A 3 -34.43 -46.24 -19.97
N SER A 4 -35.55 -46.57 -19.32
CA SER A 4 -36.84 -45.90 -19.63
C SER A 4 -36.97 -44.52 -18.97
N PHE A 5 -36.19 -44.26 -17.90
CA PHE A 5 -36.26 -43.00 -17.15
C PHE A 5 -35.56 -41.87 -17.91
N ASP A 6 -34.41 -42.17 -18.53
CA ASP A 6 -33.64 -41.21 -19.33
C ASP A 6 -34.39 -40.80 -20.62
N LYS A 7 -35.01 -41.78 -21.28
CA LYS A 7 -35.87 -41.53 -22.45
C LYS A 7 -37.10 -40.68 -22.11
N SER A 8 -37.71 -40.88 -20.93
CA SER A 8 -38.86 -40.05 -20.50
C SER A 8 -38.48 -38.59 -20.22
N GLN A 9 -37.28 -38.32 -19.69
CA GLN A 9 -36.80 -36.95 -19.51
C GLN A 9 -36.50 -36.26 -20.84
N THR A 10 -35.99 -37.03 -21.81
CA THR A 10 -35.75 -36.54 -23.18
C THR A 10 -37.05 -36.10 -23.85
N ILE A 11 -38.13 -36.91 -23.72
CA ILE A 11 -39.47 -36.56 -24.21
C ILE A 11 -40.00 -35.27 -23.55
N ILE A 12 -39.86 -35.14 -22.23
CA ILE A 12 -40.30 -33.93 -21.50
C ILE A 12 -39.52 -32.70 -21.97
N SER A 13 -38.19 -32.81 -22.12
CA SER A 13 -37.33 -31.70 -22.54
C SER A 13 -37.73 -31.20 -23.94
N ILE A 14 -37.91 -32.12 -24.89
CA ILE A 14 -38.28 -31.80 -26.27
C ILE A 14 -39.67 -31.16 -26.33
N LEU A 15 -40.66 -31.73 -25.62
CA LEU A 15 -42.02 -31.18 -25.60
C LEU A 15 -42.12 -29.84 -24.84
N THR A 16 -41.27 -29.63 -23.83
CA THR A 16 -41.20 -28.33 -23.11
C THR A 16 -40.60 -27.26 -24.01
N GLN A 17 -39.56 -27.60 -24.78
CA GLN A 17 -38.97 -26.69 -25.75
C GLN A 17 -39.95 -26.39 -26.89
N GLU A 18 -40.72 -27.38 -27.36
CA GLU A 18 -41.78 -27.19 -28.35
C GLU A 18 -42.87 -26.23 -27.83
N LYS A 19 -43.29 -26.40 -26.58
CA LYS A 19 -44.25 -25.49 -25.94
C LYS A 19 -43.70 -24.07 -25.88
N LYS A 20 -42.41 -23.90 -25.56
CA LYS A 20 -41.74 -22.60 -25.51
C LYS A 20 -41.65 -21.93 -26.90
N ASN A 21 -41.52 -22.74 -27.95
CA ASN A 21 -41.49 -22.29 -29.35
C ASN A 21 -42.89 -22.13 -29.97
N GLY A 22 -43.96 -22.18 -29.17
CA GLY A 22 -45.33 -21.95 -29.65
C GLY A 22 -45.96 -23.11 -30.42
N CYS A 23 -45.46 -24.34 -30.25
CA CYS A 23 -45.98 -25.56 -30.90
C CYS A 23 -45.98 -25.53 -32.45
N ASN A 24 -44.91 -24.99 -33.02
CA ASN A 24 -44.71 -24.77 -34.45
C ASN A 24 -44.15 -25.98 -35.23
N ASN A 25 -43.98 -27.13 -34.56
CA ASN A 25 -43.47 -28.40 -35.05
C ASN A 25 -42.03 -28.33 -35.61
N SER A 26 -41.13 -27.63 -34.90
CA SER A 26 -39.77 -27.33 -35.40
C SER A 26 -38.62 -27.82 -34.51
N VAL A 27 -38.91 -28.34 -33.31
CA VAL A 27 -37.86 -28.64 -32.32
C VAL A 27 -37.04 -29.90 -32.63
N VAL A 28 -37.54 -30.80 -33.49
CA VAL A 28 -36.85 -32.05 -33.84
C VAL A 28 -36.81 -32.21 -35.36
N ILE A 29 -35.67 -32.68 -35.88
CA ILE A 29 -35.49 -33.02 -37.30
C ILE A 29 -36.41 -34.22 -37.59
N GLY A 30 -37.31 -34.11 -38.57
CA GLY A 30 -38.40 -35.08 -38.83
C GLY A 30 -39.77 -34.67 -38.26
N GLY A 31 -39.80 -33.66 -37.40
CA GLY A 31 -41.01 -33.16 -36.74
C GLY A 31 -41.46 -34.03 -35.56
N ILE A 32 -42.44 -33.53 -34.81
CA ILE A 32 -42.92 -34.17 -33.58
C ILE A 32 -43.69 -35.46 -33.86
N ASP A 33 -44.32 -35.58 -35.03
CA ASP A 33 -45.00 -36.80 -35.46
C ASP A 33 -44.06 -38.01 -35.50
N GLU A 34 -42.88 -37.85 -36.10
CA GLU A 34 -41.88 -38.91 -36.21
C GLU A 34 -41.27 -39.23 -34.83
N PHE A 35 -40.94 -38.20 -34.06
CA PHE A 35 -40.45 -38.32 -32.68
C PHE A 35 -41.40 -39.08 -31.75
N ILE A 36 -42.71 -38.82 -31.85
CA ILE A 36 -43.75 -39.52 -31.07
C ILE A 36 -43.82 -41.00 -31.45
N ASN A 37 -43.75 -41.32 -32.75
CA ASN A 37 -43.84 -42.69 -33.22
C ASN A 37 -42.66 -43.54 -32.78
N GLU A 38 -41.43 -42.99 -32.79
CA GLU A 38 -40.25 -43.67 -32.26
C GLU A 38 -40.32 -43.95 -30.76
N HIS A 39 -41.12 -43.18 -30.02
CA HIS A 39 -41.23 -43.23 -28.57
C HIS A 39 -42.62 -43.66 -28.09
N ILE A 40 -43.43 -44.25 -28.97
CA ILE A 40 -44.86 -44.50 -28.75
C ILE A 40 -45.13 -45.45 -27.57
N GLU A 41 -44.20 -46.37 -27.31
CA GLU A 41 -44.25 -47.31 -26.18
C GLU A 41 -44.17 -46.61 -24.81
N LEU A 42 -43.59 -45.41 -24.75
CA LEU A 42 -43.46 -44.62 -23.51
C LEU A 42 -44.63 -43.66 -23.30
N ILE A 43 -45.46 -43.46 -24.33
CA ILE A 43 -46.61 -42.56 -24.31
C ILE A 43 -47.88 -43.37 -24.05
N PRO A 44 -48.69 -43.04 -23.02
CA PRO A 44 -49.94 -43.75 -22.76
C PRO A 44 -50.90 -43.68 -23.95
N ALA A 45 -51.59 -44.79 -24.24
CA ALA A 45 -52.51 -44.89 -25.38
C ALA A 45 -53.56 -43.77 -25.47
N LYS A 46 -54.00 -43.22 -24.33
CA LYS A 46 -54.95 -42.08 -24.28
C LYS A 46 -54.41 -40.79 -24.91
N PHE A 47 -53.10 -40.69 -25.13
CA PHE A 47 -52.45 -39.54 -25.74
C PHE A 47 -51.95 -39.82 -27.16
N HIS A 48 -52.18 -41.01 -27.72
CA HIS A 48 -51.87 -41.28 -29.12
C HIS A 48 -52.78 -40.44 -30.02
N LEU A 49 -52.17 -39.70 -30.93
CA LEU A 49 -52.88 -38.80 -31.82
C LEU A 49 -53.48 -39.59 -32.99
N LYS A 50 -54.80 -39.42 -33.21
CA LYS A 50 -55.51 -40.06 -34.35
C LYS A 50 -55.24 -39.36 -35.69
N THR A 51 -54.85 -38.10 -35.64
CA THR A 51 -54.43 -37.29 -36.78
C THR A 51 -53.02 -36.75 -36.51
N PRO A 52 -52.17 -36.58 -37.53
CA PRO A 52 -50.79 -36.12 -37.32
C PRO A 52 -50.75 -34.80 -36.54
N TYR A 53 -49.82 -34.66 -35.60
CA TYR A 53 -49.55 -33.46 -34.83
C TYR A 53 -49.44 -32.22 -35.72
N ARG A 54 -48.79 -32.33 -36.90
CA ARG A 54 -48.70 -31.25 -37.90
C ARG A 54 -50.03 -30.80 -38.50
N SER A 55 -51.09 -31.60 -38.38
CA SER A 55 -52.44 -31.27 -38.89
C SER A 55 -53.33 -30.62 -37.83
N LEU A 56 -52.93 -30.64 -36.56
CA LEU A 56 -53.64 -29.96 -35.47
C LEU A 56 -53.37 -28.45 -35.52
N ASN A 57 -54.36 -27.66 -35.07
CA ASN A 57 -54.14 -26.22 -34.87
C ASN A 57 -53.28 -25.95 -33.62
N VAL A 58 -52.71 -24.76 -33.53
CA VAL A 58 -51.75 -24.39 -32.47
C VAL A 58 -52.34 -24.55 -31.06
N GLN A 59 -53.62 -24.22 -30.86
CA GLN A 59 -54.29 -24.37 -29.56
C GLN A 59 -54.46 -25.85 -29.16
N GLN A 60 -54.82 -26.71 -30.12
CA GLN A 60 -54.93 -28.16 -29.90
C GLN A 60 -53.57 -28.78 -29.58
N ARG A 61 -52.51 -28.38 -30.29
CA ARG A 61 -51.13 -28.81 -30.01
C ARG A 61 -50.68 -28.42 -28.61
N LEU A 62 -50.90 -27.16 -28.23
CA LEU A 62 -50.49 -26.65 -26.91
C LEU A 62 -51.23 -27.36 -25.76
N LYS A 63 -52.52 -27.66 -25.96
CA LYS A 63 -53.31 -28.44 -25.01
C LYS A 63 -52.79 -29.87 -24.89
N TRP A 64 -52.47 -30.52 -26.00
CA TRP A 64 -51.93 -31.88 -26.01
C TRP A 64 -50.54 -31.95 -25.37
N VAL A 65 -49.60 -31.07 -25.74
CA VAL A 65 -48.24 -30.99 -25.19
C VAL A 65 -48.27 -30.73 -23.68
N SER A 66 -49.11 -29.79 -23.23
CA SER A 66 -49.23 -29.47 -21.80
C SER A 66 -49.81 -30.62 -20.98
N ALA A 67 -50.77 -31.36 -21.53
CA ALA A 67 -51.35 -32.52 -20.88
C ALA A 67 -50.35 -33.69 -20.78
N LEU A 68 -49.52 -33.88 -21.81
CA LEU A 68 -48.47 -34.91 -21.80
C LEU A 68 -47.37 -34.62 -20.77
N ILE A 69 -46.89 -33.38 -20.72
CA ILE A 69 -45.87 -32.95 -19.74
C ILE A 69 -46.39 -33.15 -18.31
N SER A 70 -47.62 -32.71 -18.04
CA SER A 70 -48.28 -32.90 -16.73
C SER A 70 -48.42 -34.37 -16.35
N PHE A 71 -48.72 -35.24 -17.31
CA PHE A 71 -48.79 -36.69 -17.07
C PHE A 71 -47.42 -37.26 -16.65
N PHE A 72 -46.34 -36.88 -17.31
CA PHE A 72 -45.01 -37.37 -16.91
C PHE A 72 -44.52 -36.78 -15.58
N ASP A 73 -44.89 -35.53 -15.26
CA ASP A 73 -44.59 -34.92 -13.96
C ASP A 73 -45.37 -35.59 -12.81
N THR A 74 -46.63 -35.98 -13.03
CA THR A 74 -47.40 -36.73 -12.02
C THR A 74 -46.86 -38.14 -11.78
N LEU A 75 -46.24 -38.78 -12.79
CA LEU A 75 -45.52 -40.05 -12.63
C LEU A 75 -44.22 -39.90 -11.81
N LYS A 76 -43.50 -38.77 -11.94
CA LYS A 76 -42.37 -38.43 -11.04
C LYS A 76 -42.83 -38.33 -9.58
N ILE A 77 -44.01 -37.75 -9.33
CA ILE A 77 -44.56 -37.53 -7.98
C ILE A 77 -45.05 -38.84 -7.32
N LYS A 78 -45.54 -39.83 -8.11
CA LYS A 78 -45.98 -41.12 -7.55
C LYS A 78 -44.82 -42.09 -7.22
N LYS A 79 -43.69 -42.03 -7.93
CA LYS A 79 -42.50 -42.86 -7.63
C LYS A 79 -41.67 -42.37 -6.45
N THR A 80 -41.83 -41.11 -6.01
CA THR A 80 -41.18 -40.57 -4.80
C THR A 80 -41.85 -41.00 -3.49
N ARG A 81 -42.99 -41.71 -3.51
CA ARG A 81 -43.74 -42.09 -2.30
C ARG A 81 -43.56 -43.52 -1.77
N THR A 82 -42.75 -44.38 -2.39
CA THR A 82 -42.52 -45.75 -1.87
C THR A 82 -41.06 -46.20 -2.02
N LYS A 83 -40.21 -45.77 -1.09
CA LYS A 83 -39.27 -46.61 -0.33
C LYS A 83 -38.51 -45.73 0.66
N THR A 84 -38.82 -45.95 1.92
CA THR A 84 -38.11 -45.48 3.10
C THR A 84 -36.64 -45.89 3.02
N ASN A 85 -35.77 -44.91 2.82
CA ASN A 85 -34.42 -44.84 3.34
C ASN A 85 -34.01 -43.37 3.29
N ASN A 86 -34.08 -42.69 4.43
CA ASN A 86 -33.79 -41.27 4.63
C ASN A 86 -32.52 -40.82 3.87
N PRO A 87 -32.61 -39.99 2.82
CA PRO A 87 -31.56 -39.05 2.47
C PRO A 87 -31.78 -37.80 3.33
N ARG A 88 -30.85 -37.52 4.24
CA ARG A 88 -30.79 -36.24 4.96
C ARG A 88 -31.02 -35.10 3.98
N GLU A 89 -32.00 -34.24 4.25
CA GLU A 89 -32.11 -32.92 3.66
C GLU A 89 -30.73 -32.25 3.75
N LYS A 90 -30.12 -31.90 2.61
CA LYS A 90 -28.95 -31.03 2.63
C LYS A 90 -29.45 -29.66 3.06
N SER A 91 -29.26 -29.34 4.34
CA SER A 91 -29.38 -27.99 4.88
C SER A 91 -28.66 -27.02 3.94
N GLN A 92 -29.40 -26.06 3.38
CA GLN A 92 -28.81 -25.00 2.56
C GLN A 92 -27.89 -24.17 3.47
N VAL A 93 -26.61 -24.04 3.10
CA VAL A 93 -25.59 -23.32 3.86
C VAL A 93 -25.49 -21.91 3.31
N PHE A 94 -25.64 -20.89 4.16
CA PHE A 94 -25.55 -19.48 3.80
C PHE A 94 -24.16 -18.90 4.09
N LEU A 95 -23.88 -17.68 3.63
CA LEU A 95 -22.59 -17.02 3.81
C LEU A 95 -22.32 -16.65 5.28
N GLU A 96 -23.35 -16.21 5.99
CA GLU A 96 -23.30 -15.79 7.40
C GLU A 96 -23.29 -16.98 8.36
N ASP A 97 -23.56 -18.18 7.86
CA ASP A 97 -23.59 -19.39 8.67
C ASP A 97 -22.20 -19.72 9.23
N SER A 98 -22.19 -20.30 10.44
CA SER A 98 -20.95 -20.82 11.02
C SER A 98 -20.31 -21.87 10.13
N ILE A 99 -18.97 -21.86 10.05
CA ILE A 99 -18.16 -22.86 9.32
C ILE A 99 -18.50 -24.31 9.69
N HIS A 100 -19.08 -24.56 10.87
CA HIS A 100 -19.55 -25.89 11.28
C HIS A 100 -20.61 -26.48 10.35
N LYS A 101 -21.47 -25.65 9.73
CA LYS A 101 -22.51 -26.12 8.80
C LYS A 101 -21.94 -26.68 7.49
N LEU A 102 -20.67 -26.39 7.17
CA LEU A 102 -20.00 -27.02 6.03
C LEU A 102 -19.80 -28.53 6.24
N GLY A 103 -19.85 -29.04 7.47
CA GLY A 103 -19.61 -30.46 7.77
C GLY A 103 -18.15 -30.89 7.53
N PRO A 104 -17.85 -32.21 7.43
CA PRO A 104 -16.49 -32.70 7.20
C PRO A 104 -15.90 -32.09 5.91
N PRO A 105 -14.75 -31.40 5.93
CA PRO A 105 -13.59 -31.59 6.82
C PRO A 105 -13.50 -30.65 8.05
N VAL A 106 -14.54 -29.87 8.34
CA VAL A 106 -14.56 -28.95 9.50
C VAL A 106 -14.80 -29.73 10.80
N SER A 107 -13.71 -30.06 11.50
CA SER A 107 -13.77 -30.60 12.86
C SER A 107 -13.90 -29.48 13.89
N GLN A 108 -14.42 -29.79 15.09
CA GLN A 108 -14.46 -28.83 16.20
C GLN A 108 -13.08 -28.24 16.51
N ARG A 109 -12.03 -29.07 16.46
CA ARG A 109 -10.64 -28.65 16.65
C ARG A 109 -10.19 -27.64 15.59
N ASN A 110 -10.46 -27.91 14.31
CA ASN A 110 -10.02 -27.03 13.22
C ASN A 110 -10.78 -25.70 13.25
N ALA A 111 -12.10 -25.74 13.52
CA ALA A 111 -12.92 -24.55 13.65
C ALA A 111 -12.45 -23.65 14.80
N LYS A 112 -12.12 -24.24 15.96
CA LYS A 112 -11.56 -23.50 17.10
C LYS A 112 -10.23 -22.82 16.75
N ILE A 113 -9.34 -23.52 16.04
CA ILE A 113 -8.05 -22.94 15.61
C ILE A 113 -8.26 -21.77 14.62
N LEU A 114 -9.17 -21.94 13.65
CA LEU A 114 -9.49 -20.89 12.67
C LEU A 114 -10.08 -19.64 13.34
N LEU A 115 -10.94 -19.83 14.33
CA LEU A 115 -11.50 -18.76 15.15
C LEU A 115 -10.42 -18.06 15.99
N GLU A 116 -9.67 -18.79 16.81
CA GLU A 116 -8.72 -18.20 17.77
C GLU A 116 -7.50 -17.54 17.11
N LYS A 117 -7.08 -18.01 15.94
CA LYS A 117 -5.85 -17.54 15.27
C LYS A 117 -6.11 -16.63 14.07
N PHE A 118 -7.24 -16.78 13.39
CA PHE A 118 -7.54 -16.05 12.16
C PHE A 118 -8.88 -15.31 12.22
N SER A 119 -9.60 -15.36 13.34
CA SER A 119 -10.91 -14.73 13.52
C SER A 119 -11.97 -15.19 12.52
N ILE A 120 -11.85 -16.42 11.99
CA ILE A 120 -12.78 -16.98 11.00
C ILE A 120 -13.92 -17.69 11.71
N GLN A 121 -15.15 -17.17 11.58
CA GLN A 121 -16.36 -17.74 12.19
C GLN A 121 -17.38 -18.22 11.16
N SER A 122 -17.54 -17.45 10.08
CA SER A 122 -18.56 -17.67 9.05
C SER A 122 -17.99 -18.31 7.78
N VAL A 123 -18.88 -18.81 6.91
CA VAL A 123 -18.50 -19.30 5.58
C VAL A 123 -17.92 -18.16 4.74
N GLN A 124 -18.45 -16.94 4.87
CA GLN A 124 -17.90 -15.75 4.23
C GLN A 124 -16.46 -15.47 4.67
N ASP A 125 -16.16 -15.51 5.97
CA ASP A 125 -14.80 -15.29 6.48
C ASP A 125 -13.81 -16.30 5.88
N LEU A 126 -14.25 -17.56 5.75
CA LEU A 126 -13.45 -18.63 5.18
C LEU A 126 -13.20 -18.42 3.67
N LEU A 127 -14.17 -17.87 2.93
CA LEU A 127 -14.01 -17.50 1.53
C LEU A 127 -13.15 -16.25 1.32
N MET A 128 -13.05 -15.39 2.34
CA MET A 128 -12.19 -14.21 2.34
C MET A 128 -10.81 -14.47 2.97
N HIS A 129 -10.50 -15.73 3.30
CA HIS A 129 -9.18 -16.14 3.79
C HIS A 129 -8.29 -16.57 2.62
N PHE A 130 -7.58 -15.60 2.06
CA PHE A 130 -6.79 -15.76 0.83
C PHE A 130 -5.44 -16.45 1.06
N PRO A 131 -4.91 -17.18 0.07
CA PRO A 131 -3.55 -17.76 0.12
C PRO A 131 -2.46 -16.69 -0.03
N ASP A 132 -1.31 -16.89 0.62
CA ASP A 132 -0.14 -16.01 0.53
C ASP A 132 0.60 -16.17 -0.80
N ARG A 133 0.61 -17.40 -1.33
CA ARG A 133 1.25 -17.74 -2.60
C ARG A 133 0.62 -18.98 -3.23
N HIS A 134 1.00 -19.25 -4.48
CA HIS A 134 0.66 -20.48 -5.18
C HIS A 134 1.95 -21.20 -5.57
N ASP A 135 2.07 -22.47 -5.19
CA ASP A 135 3.14 -23.32 -5.68
C ASP A 135 2.78 -23.78 -7.09
N ASP A 136 3.67 -23.52 -8.06
CA ASP A 136 3.42 -23.89 -9.45
C ASP A 136 3.71 -25.37 -9.70
N PHE A 137 2.63 -26.14 -9.77
CA PHE A 137 2.63 -27.54 -10.18
C PHE A 137 1.77 -27.75 -11.43
N SER A 138 1.49 -26.69 -12.18
CA SER A 138 0.64 -26.73 -13.38
C SER A 138 1.30 -27.46 -14.56
N ASP A 139 2.63 -27.53 -14.57
CA ASP A 139 3.42 -28.27 -15.55
C ASP A 139 3.33 -29.79 -15.30
N VAL A 140 2.28 -30.40 -15.87
CA VAL A 140 2.05 -31.84 -15.84
C VAL A 140 2.70 -32.48 -17.06
N VAL A 141 3.77 -33.24 -16.83
CA VAL A 141 4.57 -33.87 -17.90
C VAL A 141 4.60 -35.39 -17.75
N MET A 142 5.02 -36.07 -18.82
CA MET A 142 5.36 -37.49 -18.76
C MET A 142 6.74 -37.67 -18.10
N VAL A 143 7.02 -38.87 -17.59
CA VAL A 143 8.26 -39.20 -16.86
C VAL A 143 9.51 -38.87 -17.67
N ASN A 144 9.51 -39.11 -18.98
CA ASN A 144 10.67 -38.82 -19.83
C ASN A 144 10.95 -37.31 -20.02
N ASN A 145 9.96 -36.46 -19.77
CA ASN A 145 10.07 -35.01 -19.95
C ASN A 145 10.38 -34.27 -18.63
N LEU A 146 10.71 -35.00 -17.57
CA LEU A 146 11.10 -34.42 -16.29
C LEU A 146 12.48 -33.76 -16.39
N ILE A 147 12.56 -32.52 -15.90
CA ILE A 147 13.77 -31.69 -15.92
C ILE A 147 14.30 -31.54 -14.50
N VAL A 148 15.53 -32.02 -14.28
CA VAL A 148 16.20 -31.92 -12.97
C VAL A 148 16.29 -30.45 -12.52
N GLY A 149 15.92 -30.20 -11.26
CA GLY A 149 15.95 -28.87 -10.65
C GLY A 149 14.63 -28.11 -10.73
N LYS A 150 13.70 -28.49 -11.62
CA LYS A 150 12.36 -27.87 -11.71
C LYS A 150 11.35 -28.56 -10.80
N SER A 151 10.32 -27.82 -10.41
CA SER A 151 9.11 -28.37 -9.77
C SER A 151 8.12 -28.76 -10.86
N GLN A 152 7.82 -30.05 -10.98
CA GLN A 152 6.93 -30.58 -12.02
C GLN A 152 5.96 -31.61 -11.45
N SER A 153 4.89 -31.86 -12.18
CA SER A 153 3.87 -32.85 -11.84
C SER A 153 3.89 -34.02 -12.81
N VAL A 154 3.66 -35.23 -12.29
CA VAL A 154 3.59 -36.46 -13.09
C VAL A 154 2.44 -37.34 -12.63
N LEU A 155 1.73 -37.93 -13.59
CA LEU A 155 0.72 -38.94 -13.33
C LEU A 155 1.36 -40.33 -13.39
N LEU A 156 1.35 -41.06 -12.28
CA LEU A 156 2.01 -42.34 -12.15
C LEU A 156 1.03 -43.44 -11.77
N THR A 157 1.21 -44.63 -12.34
CA THR A 157 0.61 -45.86 -11.81
C THR A 157 1.61 -46.52 -10.86
N VAL A 158 1.20 -46.75 -9.61
CA VAL A 158 2.09 -47.34 -8.59
C VAL A 158 2.33 -48.81 -8.91
N SER A 159 3.59 -49.17 -9.12
CA SER A 159 4.01 -50.55 -9.38
C SER A 159 4.46 -51.29 -8.11
N ASP A 160 5.14 -50.58 -7.20
CA ASP A 160 5.64 -51.09 -5.94
C ASP A 160 5.77 -49.97 -4.89
N ALA A 161 5.54 -50.28 -3.62
CA ALA A 161 5.72 -49.37 -2.50
C ALA A 161 6.25 -50.14 -1.28
N ARG A 162 7.44 -49.78 -0.79
CA ARG A 162 8.16 -50.53 0.25
C ARG A 162 8.67 -49.62 1.37
N LEU A 163 8.57 -50.10 2.61
CA LEU A 163 9.17 -49.47 3.78
C LEU A 163 10.61 -49.96 3.96
N VAL A 164 11.54 -49.04 4.15
CA VAL A 164 12.93 -49.33 4.52
C VAL A 164 13.22 -48.64 5.84
N LYS A 165 13.48 -49.44 6.87
CA LYS A 165 13.92 -48.95 8.18
C LYS A 165 15.44 -48.89 8.21
N SER A 166 15.99 -47.73 8.52
CA SER A 166 17.42 -47.54 8.73
C SER A 166 17.84 -48.04 10.11
N ARG A 167 19.10 -48.47 10.25
CA ARG A 167 19.71 -48.88 11.53
C ARG A 167 19.66 -47.79 12.60
N ARG A 168 19.50 -46.51 12.22
CA ARG A 168 19.35 -45.35 13.12
C ARG A 168 17.90 -44.96 13.44
N GLY A 169 16.92 -45.84 13.20
CA GLY A 169 15.50 -45.64 13.55
C GLY A 169 14.66 -44.82 12.55
N ARG A 170 15.26 -44.32 11.46
CA ARG A 170 14.54 -43.61 10.38
C ARG A 170 13.74 -44.59 9.51
N SER A 171 12.49 -44.25 9.17
CA SER A 171 11.58 -45.11 8.39
C SER A 171 11.19 -44.48 7.06
N ASP A 172 11.89 -44.82 5.98
CA ASP A 172 11.69 -44.21 4.66
C ASP A 172 10.85 -45.13 3.76
N VAL A 173 9.98 -44.55 2.92
CA VAL A 173 9.13 -45.27 1.97
C VAL A 173 9.62 -44.99 0.56
N PHE A 174 9.89 -46.06 -0.19
CA PHE A 174 10.26 -45.99 -1.61
C PHE A 174 9.11 -46.48 -2.46
N VAL A 175 8.69 -45.67 -3.42
CA VAL A 175 7.57 -45.94 -4.32
C VAL A 175 8.09 -45.95 -5.74
N ARG A 176 7.86 -47.03 -6.48
CA ARG A 176 8.10 -47.07 -7.92
C ARG A 176 6.80 -46.79 -8.64
N GLY A 177 6.78 -45.72 -9.41
CA GLY A 177 5.68 -45.37 -10.31
C GLY A 177 6.12 -45.47 -11.76
N SER A 178 5.19 -45.77 -12.66
CA SER A 178 5.44 -45.74 -14.09
C SER A 178 4.28 -45.09 -14.85
N ASP A 179 4.60 -44.49 -15.97
CA ASP A 179 3.66 -44.07 -17.01
C ASP A 179 3.94 -44.83 -18.32
N SER A 180 3.37 -44.41 -19.45
CA SER A 180 3.61 -45.03 -20.75
C SER A 180 5.01 -44.77 -21.32
N THR A 181 5.79 -43.86 -20.73
CA THR A 181 7.11 -43.44 -21.24
C THR A 181 8.28 -43.92 -20.39
N GLY A 182 8.06 -44.21 -19.11
CA GLY A 182 9.13 -44.67 -18.24
C GLY A 182 8.71 -44.94 -16.80
N SER A 183 9.70 -45.31 -15.98
CA SER A 183 9.54 -45.56 -14.55
C SER A 183 10.38 -44.60 -13.73
N ILE A 184 9.84 -44.13 -12.61
CA ILE A 184 10.50 -43.23 -11.67
C ILE A 184 10.48 -43.80 -10.25
N LEU A 185 11.56 -43.57 -9.51
CA LEU A 185 11.63 -43.84 -8.09
C LEU A 185 11.25 -42.57 -7.30
N VAL A 186 10.29 -42.70 -6.41
CA VAL A 186 9.85 -41.63 -5.51
C VAL A 186 10.17 -42.02 -4.08
N THR A 187 10.78 -41.09 -3.34
CA THR A 187 11.25 -41.34 -1.98
C THR A 187 10.52 -40.44 -1.00
N PHE A 188 9.92 -41.03 0.04
CA PHE A 188 9.30 -40.33 1.15
C PHE A 188 10.06 -40.62 2.43
N TYR A 189 10.65 -39.60 3.01
CA TYR A 189 11.46 -39.74 4.21
C TYR A 189 10.59 -39.65 5.48
N ASN A 190 10.77 -40.60 6.40
CA ASN A 190 10.07 -40.68 7.69
C ASN A 190 8.52 -40.61 7.62
N GLN A 191 7.90 -41.13 6.55
CA GLN A 191 6.47 -41.01 6.28
C GLN A 191 5.79 -42.38 6.04
N GLN A 192 5.87 -43.26 7.04
CA GLN A 192 5.32 -44.63 6.95
C GLN A 192 3.80 -44.67 6.67
N TRP A 193 3.05 -43.63 7.07
CA TRP A 193 1.59 -43.55 6.90
C TRP A 193 1.16 -43.58 5.42
N ILE A 194 2.04 -43.18 4.50
CA ILE A 194 1.80 -43.11 3.05
C ILE A 194 1.49 -44.48 2.44
N LEU A 195 2.01 -45.57 3.02
CA LEU A 195 1.74 -46.93 2.53
C LEU A 195 0.26 -47.32 2.57
N LYS A 196 -0.55 -46.64 3.37
CA LYS A 196 -2.01 -46.87 3.41
C LYS A 196 -2.69 -46.37 2.14
N ASP A 197 -2.17 -45.30 1.54
CA ASP A 197 -2.78 -44.58 0.42
C ASP A 197 -2.17 -45.00 -0.94
N LEU A 198 -0.90 -45.42 -0.97
CA LEU A 198 -0.18 -45.82 -2.18
C LEU A 198 -0.16 -47.34 -2.39
N LYS A 199 -1.31 -47.92 -2.75
CA LYS A 199 -1.42 -49.34 -3.09
C LYS A 199 -0.99 -49.62 -4.53
N LYS A 200 -0.46 -50.82 -4.79
CA LYS A 200 -0.13 -51.26 -6.15
C LYS A 200 -1.35 -51.14 -7.08
N GLY A 201 -1.14 -50.56 -8.26
CA GLY A 201 -2.16 -50.35 -9.30
C GLY A 201 -2.95 -49.04 -9.17
N SER A 202 -2.76 -48.23 -8.12
CA SER A 202 -3.41 -46.93 -8.03
C SER A 202 -2.77 -45.90 -8.97
N GLN A 203 -3.61 -45.04 -9.57
CA GLN A 203 -3.17 -43.88 -10.34
C GLN A 203 -3.09 -42.65 -9.44
N ILE A 204 -1.93 -42.00 -9.43
CA ILE A 204 -1.61 -40.95 -8.46
C ILE A 204 -0.88 -39.83 -9.17
N MET A 205 -1.36 -38.61 -8.94
CA MET A 205 -0.64 -37.41 -9.32
C MET A 205 0.41 -37.10 -8.26
N MET A 206 1.66 -36.92 -8.67
CA MET A 206 2.75 -36.51 -7.79
C MET A 206 3.35 -35.21 -8.28
N SER A 207 3.52 -34.25 -7.37
CA SER A 207 4.05 -32.92 -7.65
C SER A 207 5.21 -32.61 -6.71
N GLY A 208 6.35 -32.21 -7.25
CA GLY A 208 7.51 -31.86 -6.42
C GLY A 208 8.74 -31.51 -7.23
N LYS A 209 9.82 -31.18 -6.52
CA LYS A 209 11.10 -30.87 -7.15
C LYS A 209 11.76 -32.13 -7.69
N VAL A 210 12.09 -32.12 -8.98
CA VAL A 210 12.80 -33.19 -9.67
C VAL A 210 14.27 -33.16 -9.28
N VAL A 211 14.79 -34.29 -8.81
CA VAL A 211 16.19 -34.44 -8.39
C VAL A 211 16.85 -35.60 -9.11
N SER A 212 18.18 -35.54 -9.24
CA SER A 212 18.98 -36.66 -9.74
C SER A 212 19.60 -37.41 -8.56
N LEU A 213 19.37 -38.71 -8.48
CA LEU A 213 19.86 -39.60 -7.43
C LEU A 213 20.61 -40.75 -8.12
N ASN A 214 21.93 -40.81 -7.95
CA ASN A 214 22.82 -41.77 -8.64
C ASN A 214 22.62 -41.79 -10.16
N GLY A 215 22.46 -40.62 -10.78
CA GLY A 215 22.27 -40.48 -12.23
C GLY A 215 20.86 -40.82 -12.74
N LYS A 216 19.91 -41.14 -11.85
CA LYS A 216 18.50 -41.39 -12.21
C LYS A 216 17.58 -40.31 -11.67
N ILE A 217 16.57 -39.94 -12.45
CA ILE A 217 15.56 -38.97 -12.05
C ILE A 217 14.70 -39.54 -10.91
N SER A 218 14.44 -38.73 -9.89
CA SER A 218 13.64 -39.09 -8.72
C SER A 218 12.88 -37.86 -8.20
N LEU A 219 11.78 -38.12 -7.46
CA LEU A 219 11.10 -37.13 -6.65
C LEU A 219 11.33 -37.44 -5.17
N GLN A 220 11.68 -36.42 -4.38
CA GLN A 220 11.86 -36.55 -2.93
C GLN A 220 10.78 -35.77 -2.18
N ASN A 221 10.08 -36.44 -1.27
CA ASN A 221 8.94 -35.93 -0.51
C ASN A 221 7.91 -35.15 -1.37
N PRO A 222 7.49 -35.64 -2.55
CA PRO A 222 6.51 -34.92 -3.36
C PRO A 222 5.15 -34.86 -2.66
N SER A 223 4.36 -33.85 -2.99
CA SER A 223 2.93 -33.88 -2.68
C SER A 223 2.26 -34.89 -3.60
N PHE A 224 1.31 -35.67 -3.08
CA PHE A 224 0.59 -36.66 -3.87
C PHE A 224 -0.92 -36.61 -3.62
N GLU A 225 -1.67 -36.96 -4.65
CA GLU A 225 -3.12 -37.06 -4.61
C GLU A 225 -3.58 -38.24 -5.48
N PRO A 226 -4.37 -39.18 -4.94
CA PRO A 226 -4.99 -40.21 -5.75
C PRO A 226 -5.92 -39.58 -6.78
N ILE A 227 -5.85 -40.04 -8.03
CA ILE A 227 -6.78 -39.60 -9.06
C ILE A 227 -8.09 -40.35 -8.86
N ASP A 228 -9.11 -39.65 -8.37
CA ASP A 228 -10.49 -40.12 -8.38
C ASP A 228 -11.24 -39.40 -9.50
N LYS A 229 -11.97 -40.14 -10.33
CA LYS A 229 -12.81 -39.57 -11.39
C LYS A 229 -13.93 -38.67 -10.84
N LYS A 230 -14.24 -38.76 -9.54
CA LYS A 230 -15.34 -38.01 -8.90
C LYS A 230 -14.90 -36.72 -8.19
N SER A 231 -13.62 -36.49 -7.93
CA SER A 231 -13.14 -35.31 -7.21
C SER A 231 -11.99 -34.61 -7.96
N PRO A 232 -12.02 -33.28 -8.08
CA PRO A 232 -10.92 -32.54 -8.71
C PRO A 232 -9.66 -32.61 -7.86
N ASN A 233 -8.49 -32.62 -8.50
CA ASN A 233 -7.20 -32.54 -7.83
C ASN A 233 -7.02 -31.15 -7.21
N LEU A 234 -6.94 -31.06 -5.89
CA LEU A 234 -6.83 -29.79 -5.16
C LEU A 234 -5.40 -29.51 -4.69
N HIS A 235 -4.54 -30.52 -4.68
CA HIS A 235 -3.25 -30.47 -4.01
C HIS A 235 -2.06 -30.68 -4.96
N THR A 236 -2.33 -31.03 -6.22
CA THR A 236 -1.32 -31.39 -7.23
C THR A 236 -1.77 -30.99 -8.64
N GLY A 237 -0.84 -30.87 -9.59
CA GLY A 237 -1.15 -30.68 -11.02
C GLY A 237 -1.77 -29.33 -11.38
N ARG A 238 -1.55 -28.27 -10.57
CA ARG A 238 -2.08 -26.91 -10.78
C ARG A 238 -1.27 -25.87 -10.03
N LEU A 239 -1.71 -24.62 -10.11
CA LEU A 239 -1.31 -23.57 -9.18
C LEU A 239 -1.95 -23.87 -7.82
N VAL A 240 -1.18 -24.46 -6.91
CA VAL A 240 -1.69 -24.97 -5.64
C VAL A 240 -1.63 -23.87 -4.58
N PRO A 241 -2.75 -23.44 -3.99
CA PRO A 241 -2.75 -22.35 -3.02
C PRO A 241 -2.07 -22.74 -1.72
N VAL A 242 -1.27 -21.84 -1.17
CA VAL A 242 -0.59 -21.97 0.13
C VAL A 242 -1.15 -20.93 1.07
N TYR A 243 -1.88 -21.39 2.08
CA TYR A 243 -2.54 -20.50 3.05
C TYR A 243 -1.66 -20.27 4.28
N PRO A 244 -1.82 -19.14 4.98
CA PRO A 244 -1.30 -18.95 6.33
C PRO A 244 -1.69 -20.12 7.23
N LEU A 245 -0.74 -20.67 8.00
CA LEU A 245 -1.00 -21.77 8.92
C LEU A 245 -0.59 -21.43 10.34
N SER A 246 -1.40 -21.91 11.29
CA SER A 246 -1.09 -21.97 12.71
C SER A 246 -0.83 -23.41 13.16
N LEU A 247 -0.13 -23.58 14.28
CA LEU A 247 0.20 -24.89 14.84
C LEU A 247 -1.05 -25.77 14.99
N GLY A 248 -1.07 -26.90 14.27
CA GLY A 248 -2.16 -27.88 14.32
C GLY A 248 -3.07 -27.92 13.09
N LEU A 249 -3.01 -26.92 12.19
CA LEU A 249 -3.73 -26.94 10.91
C LEU A 249 -2.80 -27.40 9.77
N ARG A 250 -3.32 -28.22 8.83
CA ARG A 250 -2.56 -28.70 7.66
C ARG A 250 -3.07 -28.03 6.38
N GLN A 251 -2.17 -27.74 5.44
CA GLN A 251 -2.51 -27.18 4.11
C GLN A 251 -3.62 -27.97 3.41
N LYS A 252 -3.55 -29.31 3.43
CA LYS A 252 -4.55 -30.18 2.81
C LYS A 252 -5.97 -29.90 3.34
N THR A 253 -6.09 -29.78 4.65
CA THR A 253 -7.36 -29.57 5.33
C THR A 253 -7.99 -28.23 4.97
N ILE A 254 -7.23 -27.12 5.06
CA ILE A 254 -7.75 -25.78 4.76
C ILE A 254 -8.13 -25.63 3.28
N ARG A 255 -7.32 -26.20 2.37
CA ARG A 255 -7.64 -26.26 0.93
C ARG A 255 -8.99 -26.94 0.68
N THR A 256 -9.23 -28.10 1.29
CA THR A 256 -10.49 -28.82 1.14
C THR A 256 -11.67 -28.07 1.76
N MET A 257 -11.48 -27.41 2.92
CA MET A 257 -12.52 -26.57 3.54
C MET A 257 -12.93 -25.42 2.61
N ILE A 258 -11.96 -24.65 2.11
CA ILE A 258 -12.20 -23.50 1.23
C ILE A 258 -12.79 -23.96 -0.10
N PHE A 259 -12.27 -25.04 -0.69
CA PHE A 259 -12.85 -25.58 -1.93
C PHE A 259 -14.32 -25.98 -1.75
N ARG A 260 -14.66 -26.62 -0.62
CA ARG A 260 -16.04 -26.98 -0.30
C ARG A 260 -16.92 -25.74 -0.10
N ALA A 261 -16.42 -24.72 0.60
CA ALA A 261 -17.12 -23.45 0.76
C ALA A 261 -17.37 -22.78 -0.60
N LEU A 262 -16.38 -22.77 -1.49
CA LEU A 262 -16.52 -22.24 -2.85
C LEU A 262 -17.61 -22.99 -3.60
N MET A 263 -17.64 -24.32 -3.58
CA MET A 263 -18.64 -25.09 -4.31
C MET A 263 -20.07 -24.91 -3.81
N ILE A 264 -20.27 -24.59 -2.52
CA ILE A 264 -21.61 -24.53 -1.90
C ILE A 264 -22.14 -23.10 -1.83
N ALA A 265 -21.29 -22.12 -1.49
CA ALA A 265 -21.74 -20.80 -1.07
C ALA A 265 -21.33 -19.67 -2.03
N SER A 266 -20.35 -19.87 -2.92
CA SER A 266 -19.87 -18.75 -3.75
C SER A 266 -20.89 -18.23 -4.77
N ASP A 267 -21.94 -19.00 -5.10
CA ASP A 267 -23.04 -18.49 -5.94
C ASP A 267 -23.91 -17.44 -5.24
N GLN A 268 -23.80 -17.31 -3.91
CA GLN A 268 -24.51 -16.31 -3.11
C GLN A 268 -23.75 -14.96 -3.07
N ILE A 269 -22.52 -14.92 -3.58
CA ILE A 269 -21.71 -13.71 -3.63
C ILE A 269 -22.22 -12.83 -4.77
N ASN A 270 -22.86 -11.72 -4.41
CA ASN A 270 -23.25 -10.69 -5.34
C ASN A 270 -22.12 -9.69 -5.53
N ASP A 271 -21.99 -9.16 -6.76
CA ASP A 271 -21.09 -8.05 -7.00
C ASP A 271 -21.73 -6.75 -6.48
N PHE A 272 -20.91 -5.91 -5.84
CA PHE A 272 -21.33 -4.60 -5.35
C PHE A 272 -21.04 -3.48 -6.36
N LEU A 273 -20.27 -3.76 -7.42
CA LEU A 273 -20.04 -2.84 -8.52
C LEU A 273 -20.99 -3.15 -9.68
N PRO A 274 -21.60 -2.12 -10.30
CA PRO A 274 -22.41 -2.29 -11.50
C PRO A 274 -21.62 -2.87 -12.69
N ASP A 275 -22.30 -3.60 -13.58
CA ASP A 275 -21.67 -4.23 -14.77
C ASP A 275 -20.98 -3.22 -15.71
N ASN A 276 -21.52 -2.01 -15.82
CA ASN A 276 -20.90 -0.92 -16.59
C ASN A 276 -19.53 -0.54 -15.98
N PHE A 277 -19.44 -0.53 -14.66
CA PHE A 277 -18.19 -0.21 -13.96
C PHE A 277 -17.14 -1.31 -14.20
N LEU A 278 -17.55 -2.58 -14.13
CA LEU A 278 -16.67 -3.72 -14.40
C LEU A 278 -16.14 -3.71 -15.84
N SER A 279 -17.03 -3.53 -16.82
CA SER A 279 -16.67 -3.52 -18.24
C SER A 279 -15.75 -2.36 -18.61
N ARG A 280 -16.01 -1.15 -18.12
CA ARG A 280 -15.16 0.03 -18.36
C ARG A 280 -13.74 -0.14 -17.83
N LEU A 281 -13.57 -0.76 -16.66
CA LEU A 281 -12.26 -0.97 -16.03
C LEU A 281 -11.60 -2.30 -16.40
N GLY A 282 -12.26 -3.15 -17.18
CA GLY A 282 -11.79 -4.49 -17.53
C GLY A 282 -11.64 -5.41 -16.31
N LEU A 283 -12.49 -5.24 -15.30
CA LEU A 283 -12.47 -5.99 -14.05
C LEU A 283 -13.34 -7.25 -14.14
N MET A 284 -12.86 -8.32 -13.52
CA MET A 284 -13.61 -9.56 -13.34
C MET A 284 -14.68 -9.39 -12.25
N ASP A 285 -15.80 -10.10 -12.35
CA ASP A 285 -16.82 -10.10 -11.29
C ASP A 285 -16.26 -10.67 -9.97
N LEU A 286 -16.81 -10.23 -8.85
CA LEU A 286 -16.32 -10.57 -7.51
C LEU A 286 -16.29 -12.08 -7.25
N LYS A 287 -17.37 -12.77 -7.61
CA LYS A 287 -17.53 -14.21 -7.42
C LYS A 287 -16.47 -15.00 -8.18
N THR A 288 -16.30 -14.70 -9.46
CA THR A 288 -15.28 -15.36 -10.29
C THR A 288 -13.89 -15.03 -9.79
N SER A 289 -13.66 -13.78 -9.35
CA SER A 289 -12.36 -13.36 -8.82
C SER A 289 -11.99 -14.12 -7.55
N ILE A 290 -12.89 -14.28 -6.59
CA ILE A 290 -12.62 -15.08 -5.38
C ILE A 290 -12.30 -16.53 -5.74
N ARG A 291 -13.10 -17.16 -6.63
CA ARG A 291 -12.87 -18.54 -7.10
C ARG A 291 -11.49 -18.69 -7.75
N LYS A 292 -11.15 -17.79 -8.68
CA LYS A 292 -9.90 -17.84 -9.46
C LYS A 292 -8.69 -17.39 -8.65
N PHE A 293 -8.86 -16.59 -7.60
CA PHE A 293 -7.76 -16.27 -6.69
C PHE A 293 -7.34 -17.50 -5.87
N HIS A 294 -8.30 -18.27 -5.35
CA HIS A 294 -7.99 -19.51 -4.64
C HIS A 294 -7.50 -20.62 -5.57
N TYR A 295 -8.22 -20.87 -6.66
CA TYR A 295 -7.94 -21.95 -7.60
C TYR A 295 -7.94 -21.44 -9.04
N PRO A 296 -6.84 -20.79 -9.48
CA PRO A 296 -6.70 -20.30 -10.84
C PRO A 296 -6.44 -21.44 -11.83
N ASP A 297 -6.96 -21.29 -13.05
CA ASP A 297 -6.64 -22.21 -14.15
C ASP A 297 -5.30 -21.86 -14.81
N SER A 298 -4.87 -20.60 -14.70
CA SER A 298 -3.65 -20.07 -15.29
C SER A 298 -3.16 -18.83 -14.53
N PHE A 299 -1.88 -18.48 -14.68
CA PHE A 299 -1.33 -17.24 -14.16
C PHE A 299 -2.09 -16.00 -14.64
N ARG A 300 -2.57 -16.00 -15.90
CA ARG A 300 -3.39 -14.89 -16.41
C ARG A 300 -4.71 -14.75 -15.65
N SER A 301 -5.39 -15.87 -15.40
CA SER A 301 -6.63 -15.86 -14.61
C SER A 301 -6.39 -15.45 -13.17
N PHE A 302 -5.27 -15.86 -12.58
CA PHE A 302 -4.86 -15.45 -11.24
C PHE A 302 -4.62 -13.95 -11.17
N ASN A 303 -3.85 -13.38 -12.11
CA ASN A 303 -3.53 -11.96 -12.14
C ASN A 303 -4.78 -11.08 -12.31
N ASN A 304 -5.74 -11.49 -13.16
CA ASN A 304 -7.00 -10.78 -13.31
C ASN A 304 -7.85 -10.81 -12.03
N ALA A 305 -7.91 -11.96 -11.36
CA ALA A 305 -8.59 -12.11 -10.09
C ALA A 305 -7.93 -11.27 -8.98
N ARG A 306 -6.59 -11.30 -8.91
CA ARG A 306 -5.80 -10.46 -8.00
C ARG A 306 -6.09 -8.99 -8.23
N ARG A 307 -6.03 -8.53 -9.49
CA ARG A 307 -6.31 -7.13 -9.86
C ARG A 307 -7.68 -6.68 -9.36
N ARG A 308 -8.72 -7.50 -9.51
CA ARG A 308 -10.06 -7.21 -8.98
C ARG A 308 -10.06 -7.08 -7.47
N LEU A 309 -9.49 -8.04 -6.75
CA LEU A 309 -9.53 -8.04 -5.28
C LEU A 309 -8.68 -6.92 -4.66
N VAL A 310 -7.52 -6.64 -5.25
CA VAL A 310 -6.68 -5.49 -4.89
C VAL A 310 -7.44 -4.19 -5.12
N PHE A 311 -8.09 -4.03 -6.29
CA PHE A 311 -8.90 -2.86 -6.58
C PHE A 311 -9.99 -2.64 -5.51
N ASN A 312 -10.65 -3.70 -5.05
CA ASN A 312 -11.70 -3.60 -4.03
C ASN A 312 -11.18 -2.99 -2.73
N GLU A 313 -10.09 -3.52 -2.21
CA GLU A 313 -9.50 -3.06 -0.95
C GLU A 313 -9.06 -1.59 -1.05
N LEU A 314 -8.38 -1.23 -2.15
CA LEU A 314 -7.91 0.14 -2.37
C LEU A 314 -9.06 1.10 -2.65
N PHE A 315 -10.07 0.70 -3.42
CA PHE A 315 -11.24 1.52 -3.73
C PHE A 315 -12.03 1.90 -2.48
N PHE A 316 -12.32 0.94 -1.59
CA PHE A 316 -13.07 1.25 -0.37
C PHE A 316 -12.25 2.04 0.66
N LEU A 317 -10.93 1.82 0.72
CA LEU A 317 -10.05 2.70 1.48
C LEU A 317 -10.17 4.14 0.95
N GLN A 318 -10.03 4.33 -0.35
CA GLN A 318 -10.11 5.66 -0.98
C GLN A 318 -11.47 6.31 -0.80
N LEU A 319 -12.56 5.55 -0.95
CA LEU A 319 -13.91 6.03 -0.70
C LEU A 319 -14.07 6.48 0.76
N SER A 320 -13.52 5.74 1.72
CA SER A 320 -13.56 6.09 3.17
C SER A 320 -12.83 7.39 3.44
N VAL A 321 -11.61 7.46 2.94
CA VAL A 321 -10.67 8.55 3.16
C VAL A 321 -11.17 9.85 2.50
N GLN A 322 -11.64 9.79 1.26
CA GLN A 322 -12.15 10.95 0.53
C GLN A 322 -13.52 11.41 1.04
N LYS A 323 -14.42 10.48 1.40
CA LYS A 323 -15.73 10.86 1.97
C LYS A 323 -15.56 11.61 3.29
N ARG A 324 -14.67 11.12 4.17
CA ARG A 324 -14.33 11.81 5.43
C ARG A 324 -13.79 13.22 5.19
N LYS A 325 -12.95 13.40 4.16
CA LYS A 325 -12.45 14.72 3.74
C LYS A 325 -13.60 15.65 3.36
N ILE A 326 -14.53 15.19 2.51
CA ILE A 326 -15.69 15.99 2.07
C ILE A 326 -16.59 16.38 3.25
N GLU A 327 -16.90 15.43 4.13
CA GLU A 327 -17.70 15.68 5.34
C GLU A 327 -17.02 16.71 6.25
N TRP A 328 -15.70 16.59 6.43
CA TRP A 328 -14.93 17.56 7.20
C TRP A 328 -14.96 18.96 6.56
N LEU A 329 -14.73 19.08 5.25
CA LEU A 329 -14.77 20.36 4.53
C LEU A 329 -16.15 21.03 4.59
N LYS A 330 -17.25 20.25 4.55
CA LYS A 330 -18.62 20.79 4.72
C LYS A 330 -18.87 21.35 6.11
N SER A 331 -18.20 20.82 7.13
CA SER A 331 -18.44 21.18 8.55
C SER A 331 -17.73 22.47 8.99
N VAL A 332 -16.90 23.07 8.15
CA VAL A 332 -15.97 24.14 8.56
C VAL A 332 -15.89 25.24 7.50
N LYS A 333 -15.84 26.50 7.95
CA LYS A 333 -15.52 27.65 7.10
C LYS A 333 -14.08 28.13 7.36
N SER A 334 -13.47 28.72 6.34
CA SER A 334 -12.15 29.34 6.41
C SER A 334 -12.21 30.77 5.88
N TYR A 335 -11.09 31.48 5.96
CA TYR A 335 -10.95 32.78 5.32
C TYR A 335 -10.99 32.60 3.80
N LEU A 336 -11.65 33.51 3.09
CA LEU A 336 -11.67 33.52 1.63
C LEU A 336 -10.59 34.47 1.16
N ILE A 337 -9.57 33.95 0.47
CA ILE A 337 -8.43 34.74 0.01
C ILE A 337 -8.58 35.02 -1.49
N SER A 338 -8.63 36.30 -1.87
CA SER A 338 -8.64 36.68 -3.29
C SER A 338 -7.44 36.08 -4.04
N PRO A 339 -7.64 35.50 -5.25
CA PRO A 339 -6.54 34.99 -6.05
C PRO A 339 -5.70 36.12 -6.67
N ASP A 340 -6.29 37.31 -6.85
CA ASP A 340 -5.62 38.47 -7.42
C ASP A 340 -5.10 39.38 -6.29
N THR A 341 -3.91 39.04 -5.79
CA THR A 341 -3.22 39.77 -4.72
C THR A 341 -1.98 40.49 -5.27
N HIS A 342 -1.74 41.70 -4.77
CA HIS A 342 -0.68 42.59 -5.24
C HIS A 342 0.67 42.28 -4.60
N LEU A 343 0.71 42.08 -3.27
CA LEU A 343 1.97 41.86 -2.54
C LEU A 343 2.76 40.63 -3.04
N PRO A 344 2.16 39.46 -3.32
CA PRO A 344 2.93 38.32 -3.82
C PRO A 344 3.58 38.58 -5.18
N LYS A 345 2.88 39.31 -6.08
CA LYS A 345 3.43 39.67 -7.39
C LYS A 345 4.63 40.60 -7.25
N MET A 346 4.52 41.61 -6.39
CA MET A 346 5.63 42.52 -6.11
C MET A 346 6.80 41.80 -5.46
N PHE A 347 6.55 40.91 -4.50
CA PHE A 347 7.58 40.11 -3.86
C PHE A 347 8.39 39.29 -4.88
N LEU A 348 7.73 38.66 -5.85
CA LEU A 348 8.42 37.91 -6.90
C LEU A 348 9.33 38.80 -7.78
N GLN A 349 9.01 40.10 -7.92
CA GLN A 349 9.86 41.06 -8.65
C GLN A 349 11.09 41.50 -7.84
N LEU A 350 11.07 41.35 -6.51
CA LEU A 350 12.21 41.69 -5.65
C LEU A 350 13.30 40.60 -5.61
N LEU A 351 13.00 39.40 -6.11
CA LEU A 351 13.93 38.27 -6.05
C LEU A 351 15.05 38.40 -7.07
N GLU A 352 16.27 38.09 -6.66
CA GLU A 352 17.45 38.04 -7.53
C GLU A 352 17.47 36.82 -8.48
N PHE A 353 16.45 35.97 -8.41
CA PHE A 353 16.33 34.73 -9.17
C PHE A 353 14.90 34.50 -9.64
N THR A 354 14.75 33.75 -10.73
CA THR A 354 13.43 33.39 -11.27
C THR A 354 12.91 32.10 -10.61
N PRO A 355 11.67 32.07 -10.11
CA PRO A 355 11.05 30.84 -9.64
C PRO A 355 10.98 29.78 -10.74
N THR A 356 11.10 28.51 -10.33
CA THR A 356 10.95 27.34 -11.21
C THR A 356 9.49 27.11 -11.59
N THR A 357 9.24 26.35 -12.66
CA THR A 357 7.87 26.01 -13.09
C THR A 357 7.11 25.25 -12.01
N ASP A 358 7.77 24.34 -11.30
CA ASP A 358 7.15 23.58 -10.21
C ASP A 358 6.80 24.46 -9.00
N GLN A 359 7.62 25.48 -8.70
CA GLN A 359 7.31 26.46 -7.66
C GLN A 359 6.08 27.30 -8.05
N ILE A 360 6.01 27.77 -9.29
CA ILE A 360 4.86 28.54 -9.82
C ILE A 360 3.59 27.69 -9.79
N ASN A 361 3.65 26.43 -10.23
CA ASN A 361 2.51 25.51 -10.16
C ASN A 361 2.04 25.29 -8.72
N SER A 362 2.99 25.10 -7.78
CA SER A 362 2.67 24.95 -6.36
C SER A 362 2.03 26.20 -5.76
N MET A 363 2.51 27.39 -6.13
CA MET A 363 1.90 28.67 -5.74
C MET A 363 0.45 28.76 -6.26
N ASN A 364 0.22 28.44 -7.54
CA ASN A 364 -1.11 28.48 -8.15
C ASN A 364 -2.08 27.46 -7.53
N ASP A 365 -1.61 26.27 -7.17
CA ASP A 365 -2.41 25.28 -6.44
C ASP A 365 -2.85 25.83 -5.08
N ILE A 366 -1.92 26.40 -4.31
CA ILE A 366 -2.21 26.99 -2.99
C ILE A 366 -3.18 28.17 -3.12
N THR A 367 -2.94 29.09 -4.06
CA THR A 367 -3.83 30.24 -4.30
C THR A 367 -5.24 29.80 -4.65
N ARG A 368 -5.39 28.76 -5.47
CA ARG A 368 -6.71 28.21 -5.83
C ARG A 368 -7.43 27.63 -4.63
N ASP A 369 -6.73 26.88 -3.78
CA ASP A 369 -7.33 26.28 -2.59
C ASP A 369 -7.76 27.34 -1.56
N MET A 370 -6.93 28.36 -1.31
CA MET A 370 -7.27 29.46 -0.40
C MET A 370 -8.43 30.33 -0.93
N ALA A 371 -8.63 30.37 -2.25
CA ALA A 371 -9.76 31.04 -2.89
C ALA A 371 -11.07 30.22 -2.88
N SER A 372 -11.06 28.97 -2.41
CA SER A 372 -12.25 28.10 -2.42
C SER A 372 -13.28 28.40 -1.33
N GLY A 373 -12.88 29.15 -0.28
CA GLY A 373 -13.68 29.37 0.93
C GLY A 373 -13.69 28.19 1.92
N GLN A 374 -13.04 27.09 1.56
CA GLN A 374 -12.81 25.94 2.44
C GLN A 374 -11.39 26.00 3.03
N PRO A 375 -11.18 25.44 4.24
CA PRO A 375 -9.84 25.41 4.83
C PRO A 375 -8.89 24.53 4.02
N MET A 376 -7.95 25.17 3.32
CA MET A 376 -6.84 24.48 2.67
C MET A 376 -6.07 23.62 3.68
N ARG A 377 -5.78 22.37 3.30
CA ARG A 377 -4.79 21.51 3.94
C ARG A 377 -3.91 20.94 2.86
N ARG A 378 -2.69 21.46 2.73
CA ARG A 378 -1.78 21.06 1.65
C ARG A 378 -0.41 20.69 2.19
N LEU A 379 0.14 19.60 1.68
CA LEU A 379 1.51 19.20 1.88
C LEU A 379 2.33 19.65 0.66
N LEU A 380 3.26 20.56 0.90
CA LEU A 380 4.27 20.99 -0.07
C LEU A 380 5.51 20.13 0.11
N GLN A 381 5.75 19.25 -0.85
CA GLN A 381 6.87 18.33 -0.84
C GLN A 381 7.91 18.76 -1.87
N GLY A 382 9.18 18.70 -1.48
CA GLY A 382 10.29 18.98 -2.38
C GLY A 382 11.59 18.65 -1.68
N ASP A 383 12.62 18.36 -2.46
CA ASP A 383 13.93 18.04 -1.91
C ASP A 383 14.50 19.22 -1.08
N VAL A 384 15.48 18.95 -0.23
CA VAL A 384 16.19 19.99 0.54
C VAL A 384 16.73 21.03 -0.44
N GLY A 385 16.36 22.31 -0.25
CA GLY A 385 16.78 23.40 -1.14
C GLY A 385 15.96 23.57 -2.43
N SER A 386 14.85 22.87 -2.61
CA SER A 386 13.94 23.08 -3.75
C SER A 386 13.16 24.41 -3.72
N GLY A 387 13.38 25.26 -2.70
CA GLY A 387 12.69 26.54 -2.54
C GLY A 387 11.28 26.44 -1.96
N LYS A 388 11.00 25.46 -1.09
CA LYS A 388 9.70 25.35 -0.37
C LYS A 388 9.34 26.62 0.40
N THR A 389 10.33 27.23 1.08
CA THR A 389 10.15 28.47 1.83
C THR A 389 9.65 29.61 0.93
N LEU A 390 10.12 29.70 -0.31
CA LEU A 390 9.65 30.72 -1.26
C LEU A 390 8.14 30.60 -1.51
N VAL A 391 7.67 29.38 -1.78
CA VAL A 391 6.24 29.09 -2.01
C VAL A 391 5.43 29.42 -0.76
N ALA A 392 5.92 29.05 0.43
CA ALA A 392 5.25 29.36 1.69
C ALA A 392 5.11 30.86 1.96
N ILE A 393 6.18 31.64 1.74
CA ILE A 393 6.15 33.10 1.90
C ILE A 393 5.20 33.74 0.88
N HIS A 394 5.22 33.29 -0.38
CA HIS A 394 4.24 33.74 -1.37
C HIS A 394 2.79 33.53 -0.88
N SER A 395 2.47 32.35 -0.32
CA SER A 395 1.13 32.07 0.21
C SER A 395 0.77 32.93 1.42
N ILE A 396 1.71 33.17 2.33
CA ILE A 396 1.53 34.07 3.47
C ILE A 396 1.26 35.50 2.99
N LEU A 397 1.98 35.97 1.98
CA LEU A 397 1.80 37.32 1.43
C LEU A 397 0.43 37.53 0.79
N SER A 398 -0.18 36.49 0.19
CA SER A 398 -1.55 36.58 -0.33
C SER A 398 -2.57 36.84 0.77
N VAL A 399 -2.29 36.34 1.98
CA VAL A 399 -3.13 36.53 3.16
C VAL A 399 -2.89 37.93 3.77
N ILE A 400 -1.63 38.33 3.91
CA ILE A 400 -1.25 39.65 4.43
C ILE A 400 -1.79 40.79 3.56
N ASP A 401 -1.86 40.60 2.23
CA ASP A 401 -2.40 41.61 1.31
C ASP A 401 -3.87 41.99 1.61
N GLN A 402 -4.60 41.13 2.32
CA GLN A 402 -5.97 41.31 2.76
C GLN A 402 -6.09 41.75 4.24
N GLY A 403 -4.99 42.12 4.89
CA GLY A 403 -4.97 42.58 6.28
C GLY A 403 -5.11 41.46 7.32
N LEU A 404 -4.78 40.22 6.93
CA LEU A 404 -4.82 39.04 7.78
C LEU A 404 -3.39 38.61 8.17
N GLN A 405 -3.27 37.82 9.24
CA GLN A 405 -1.98 37.42 9.80
C GLN A 405 -1.60 35.98 9.39
N GLY A 406 -0.30 35.77 9.20
CA GLY A 406 0.30 34.45 8.93
C GLY A 406 1.26 34.01 10.04
N ALA A 407 1.36 32.69 10.23
CA ALA A 407 2.35 32.09 11.14
C ALA A 407 3.22 31.07 10.40
N LEU A 408 4.53 31.09 10.66
CA LEU A 408 5.49 30.08 10.20
C LEU A 408 6.11 29.38 11.41
N MET A 409 5.92 28.07 11.48
CA MET A 409 6.34 27.23 12.59
C MET A 409 7.47 26.30 12.17
N ALA A 410 8.51 26.25 13.00
CA ALA A 410 9.65 25.36 12.85
C ALA A 410 9.82 24.45 14.08
N PRO A 411 10.38 23.24 13.95
CA PRO A 411 10.47 22.27 15.05
C PRO A 411 11.45 22.70 16.14
N THR A 412 12.40 23.59 15.80
CA THR A 412 13.47 24.05 16.70
C THR A 412 13.66 25.56 16.56
N GLU A 413 14.22 26.18 17.60
CA GLU A 413 14.48 27.63 17.63
C GLU A 413 15.46 28.05 16.52
N VAL A 414 16.52 27.26 16.31
CA VAL A 414 17.48 27.47 15.22
C VAL A 414 16.83 27.50 13.85
N LEU A 415 15.88 26.60 13.58
CA LEU A 415 15.20 26.60 12.28
C LEU A 415 14.24 27.80 12.15
N ALA A 416 13.60 28.22 13.24
CA ALA A 416 12.78 29.43 13.26
C ALA A 416 13.62 30.69 12.98
N GLU A 417 14.78 30.82 13.63
CA GLU A 417 15.75 31.89 13.38
C GLU A 417 16.25 31.89 11.93
N GLN A 418 16.51 30.71 11.37
CA GLN A 418 16.91 30.58 9.97
C GLN A 418 15.83 31.03 9.00
N HIS A 419 14.58 30.65 9.24
CA HIS A 419 13.46 31.15 8.45
C HIS A 419 13.36 32.66 8.56
N PHE A 420 13.44 33.22 9.77
CA PHE A 420 13.43 34.67 9.97
C PHE A 420 14.55 35.35 9.17
N ILE A 421 15.80 34.90 9.27
CA ILE A 421 16.93 35.44 8.50
C ILE A 421 16.73 35.28 6.99
N SER A 422 16.26 34.11 6.55
CA SER A 422 16.00 33.81 5.13
C SER A 422 14.94 34.73 4.55
N ILE A 423 13.86 34.96 5.29
CA ILE A 423 12.79 35.90 4.93
C ILE A 423 13.36 37.31 4.76
N LYS A 424 14.15 37.80 5.71
CA LYS A 424 14.80 39.12 5.60
C LYS A 424 15.67 39.24 4.35
N LYS A 425 16.41 38.18 4.00
CA LYS A 425 17.22 38.15 2.77
C LYS A 425 16.36 38.15 1.51
N MET A 426 15.25 37.42 1.50
CA MET A 426 14.31 37.42 0.36
C MET A 426 13.67 38.79 0.13
N PHE A 427 13.49 39.59 1.18
CA PHE A 427 13.07 40.99 1.10
C PHE A 427 14.23 41.97 0.88
N GLY A 428 15.45 41.52 0.57
CA GLY A 428 16.63 42.39 0.44
C GLY A 428 16.52 43.49 -0.62
N GLY A 429 15.63 43.34 -1.61
CA GLY A 429 15.30 44.39 -2.58
C GLY A 429 14.32 45.47 -2.08
N ALA A 430 13.72 45.28 -0.90
CA ALA A 430 12.80 46.21 -0.26
C ALA A 430 13.52 47.08 0.79
N GLU A 431 13.01 48.29 1.03
CA GLU A 431 13.54 49.19 2.06
C GLU A 431 13.13 48.69 3.46
N GLU A 432 14.09 48.31 4.30
CA GLU A 432 13.86 47.95 5.70
C GLU A 432 13.73 49.24 6.55
N ILE A 433 12.49 49.65 6.82
CA ILE A 433 12.17 50.93 7.49
C ILE A 433 12.26 50.86 9.02
N TYR A 434 12.26 49.65 9.57
CA TYR A 434 12.42 49.41 11.00
C TYR A 434 13.12 48.08 11.24
N ARG A 435 14.13 48.09 12.12
CA ARG A 435 14.85 46.90 12.54
C ARG A 435 15.17 46.97 14.02
N GLU A 436 14.62 46.02 14.75
CA GLU A 436 14.98 45.70 16.14
C GLU A 436 15.27 44.20 16.19
N ASN A 437 16.02 43.71 17.19
CA ASN A 437 16.64 42.36 17.19
C ASN A 437 15.77 41.22 16.64
N TYR A 438 14.46 41.25 16.90
CA TYR A 438 13.51 40.21 16.51
C TYR A 438 12.34 40.70 15.67
N ILE A 439 12.36 41.96 15.21
CA ILE A 439 11.28 42.59 14.44
C ILE A 439 11.91 43.34 13.27
N SER A 440 11.45 43.04 12.06
CA SER A 440 11.82 43.76 10.84
C SER A 440 10.57 44.20 10.10
N VAL A 441 10.54 45.46 9.65
CA VAL A 441 9.45 46.00 8.84
C VAL A 441 9.98 46.41 7.47
N PHE A 442 9.41 45.83 6.42
CA PHE A 442 9.81 46.03 5.03
C PHE A 442 8.77 46.85 4.28
N LYS A 443 9.20 47.88 3.56
CA LYS A 443 8.33 48.63 2.65
C LYS A 443 8.39 48.01 1.25
N ILE A 444 7.27 47.48 0.77
CA ILE A 444 7.24 46.65 -0.45
C ILE A 444 6.81 47.44 -1.69
N ASP A 445 6.02 48.50 -1.54
CA ASP A 445 5.50 49.24 -2.69
C ASP A 445 5.60 50.77 -2.57
N GLN A 446 5.40 51.43 -3.72
CA GLN A 446 5.32 52.89 -3.83
C GLN A 446 4.07 53.47 -3.17
N HIS A 447 3.07 52.62 -2.85
CA HIS A 447 1.82 52.97 -2.18
C HIS A 447 1.89 52.86 -0.64
N ASN A 448 3.09 52.71 -0.08
CA ASN A 448 3.37 52.73 1.36
C ASN A 448 2.87 51.50 2.14
N LYS A 449 2.64 50.35 1.49
CA LYS A 449 2.38 49.08 2.22
C LYS A 449 3.67 48.56 2.86
N SER A 450 3.62 48.37 4.17
CA SER A 450 4.70 47.78 4.97
C SER A 450 4.32 46.37 5.42
N ILE A 451 5.30 45.48 5.51
CA ILE A 451 5.14 44.13 6.08
C ILE A 451 6.02 44.00 7.31
N SER A 452 5.39 43.72 8.44
CA SER A 452 6.02 43.49 9.73
C SER A 452 6.22 42.00 9.98
N VAL A 453 7.48 41.59 10.14
CA VAL A 453 7.88 40.20 10.43
C VAL A 453 8.54 40.16 11.79
N ALA A 454 8.07 39.25 12.66
CA ALA A 454 8.65 39.03 13.97
C ALA A 454 9.10 37.58 14.18
N LEU A 455 10.09 37.39 15.05
CA LEU A 455 10.52 36.09 15.55
C LEU A 455 10.14 35.95 17.03
N ILE A 456 9.63 34.79 17.44
CA ILE A 456 9.46 34.43 18.85
C ILE A 456 10.01 33.04 19.15
N THR A 457 10.95 32.95 20.09
CA THR A 457 11.58 31.70 20.55
C THR A 457 11.45 31.55 22.07
N GLY A 458 11.66 30.33 22.58
CA GLY A 458 11.62 30.04 24.02
C GLY A 458 12.79 30.66 24.79
N SER A 459 13.94 30.84 24.14
CA SER A 459 15.15 31.45 24.71
C SER A 459 15.09 32.98 24.90
N MET A 460 14.12 33.67 24.32
CA MET A 460 13.95 35.13 24.46
C MET A 460 13.62 35.58 25.89
N LYS A 461 13.99 36.83 26.22
CA LYS A 461 13.61 37.45 27.49
C LYS A 461 12.10 37.65 27.57
N ASP A 462 11.53 37.50 28.76
CA ASP A 462 10.09 37.62 28.96
C ASP A 462 9.55 39.01 28.60
N SER A 463 10.32 40.08 28.81
CA SER A 463 9.96 41.43 28.39
C SER A 463 9.78 41.56 26.87
N GLU A 464 10.65 40.91 26.09
CA GLU A 464 10.59 40.90 24.62
C GLU A 464 9.40 40.06 24.13
N LYS A 465 9.19 38.89 24.75
CA LYS A 465 8.01 38.03 24.45
C LYS A 465 6.70 38.77 24.74
N GLN A 466 6.59 39.46 25.86
CA GLN A 466 5.40 40.24 26.21
C GLN A 466 5.15 41.36 25.20
N ARG A 467 6.19 42.06 24.76
CA ARG A 467 6.10 43.09 23.72
C ARG A 467 5.60 42.50 22.39
N ILE A 468 6.22 41.42 21.90
CA ILE A 468 5.81 40.76 20.65
C ILE A 468 4.35 40.27 20.75
N ARG A 469 3.94 39.70 21.88
CA ARG A 469 2.55 39.29 22.12
C ARG A 469 1.57 40.47 22.06
N ALA A 470 1.94 41.63 22.63
CA ALA A 470 1.12 42.83 22.57
C ALA A 470 0.99 43.34 21.12
N MET A 471 2.11 43.42 20.39
CA MET A 471 2.13 43.84 18.98
C MET A 471 1.31 42.89 18.08
N LEU A 472 1.40 41.57 18.31
CA LEU A 472 0.58 40.57 17.59
C LEU A 472 -0.92 40.79 17.83
N LYS A 473 -1.30 41.02 19.09
CA LYS A 473 -2.69 41.28 19.48
C LYS A 473 -3.23 42.59 18.88
N ASN A 474 -2.37 43.59 18.73
CA ASN A 474 -2.70 44.89 18.15
C ASN A 474 -2.68 44.91 16.62
N LEU A 475 -2.40 43.79 15.95
CA LEU A 475 -2.26 43.70 14.49
C LEU A 475 -1.08 44.52 13.93
N GLU A 476 -0.02 44.73 14.73
CA GLU A 476 1.21 45.41 14.31
C GLU A 476 2.25 44.44 13.69
N ILE A 477 1.98 43.14 13.75
CA ILE A 477 2.82 42.08 13.18
C ILE A 477 1.98 41.28 12.19
N ASP A 478 2.43 41.22 10.94
CA ASP A 478 1.73 40.52 9.85
C ASP A 478 2.16 39.04 9.77
N LEU A 479 3.46 38.78 9.97
CA LEU A 479 4.04 37.44 9.97
C LEU A 479 4.81 37.16 11.25
N ILE A 480 4.40 36.11 11.97
CA ILE A 480 5.16 35.58 13.10
C ILE A 480 5.89 34.30 12.73
N VAL A 481 7.18 34.24 13.04
CA VAL A 481 8.02 33.06 12.92
C VAL A 481 8.35 32.53 14.32
N GLY A 482 8.26 31.23 14.53
CA GLY A 482 8.54 30.66 15.85
C GLY A 482 8.50 29.14 15.87
N THR A 483 8.49 28.59 17.08
CA THR A 483 8.41 27.14 17.28
C THR A 483 6.98 26.70 17.61
N HIS A 484 6.81 25.47 18.08
CA HIS A 484 5.53 24.95 18.59
C HIS A 484 4.88 25.83 19.68
N THR A 485 5.64 26.76 20.28
CA THR A 485 5.14 27.74 21.24
C THR A 485 4.06 28.66 20.66
N LEU A 486 4.06 28.88 19.34
CA LEU A 486 3.06 29.72 18.65
C LEU A 486 1.61 29.24 18.79
N ILE A 487 1.42 27.95 19.09
CA ILE A 487 0.10 27.33 19.22
C ILE A 487 -0.31 27.16 20.70
N GLN A 488 0.55 27.49 21.66
CA GLN A 488 0.18 27.44 23.08
C GLN A 488 -0.84 28.54 23.43
N ASP A 489 -1.73 28.29 24.40
CA ASP A 489 -2.82 29.20 24.82
C ASP A 489 -2.36 30.63 25.19
N THR A 490 -1.06 30.83 25.44
CA THR A 490 -0.48 32.13 25.78
C THR A 490 -0.30 33.09 24.61
N ILE A 491 -0.39 32.62 23.35
CA ILE A 491 -0.19 33.44 22.16
C ILE A 491 -1.52 33.53 21.40
N VAL A 492 -2.06 34.75 21.31
CA VAL A 492 -3.32 35.04 20.60
C VAL A 492 -2.97 35.80 19.32
N ILE A 493 -3.36 35.24 18.17
CA ILE A 493 -3.20 35.86 16.85
C ILE A 493 -4.62 36.10 16.30
N PRO A 494 -5.18 37.32 16.43
CA PRO A 494 -6.61 37.57 16.19
C PRO A 494 -7.08 37.21 14.77
N ASN A 495 -6.27 37.52 13.76
CA ASN A 495 -6.62 37.35 12.35
C ASN A 495 -5.78 36.24 11.68
N LEU A 496 -5.47 35.17 12.42
CA LEU A 496 -4.68 34.06 11.89
C LEU A 496 -5.43 33.34 10.77
N ALA A 497 -4.99 33.55 9.53
CA ALA A 497 -5.64 32.99 8.34
C ALA A 497 -4.80 31.93 7.63
N ILE A 498 -3.49 31.86 7.87
CA ILE A 498 -2.63 30.79 7.38
C ILE A 498 -1.57 30.38 8.40
N VAL A 499 -1.35 29.07 8.51
CA VAL A 499 -0.28 28.46 9.30
C VAL A 499 0.57 27.62 8.36
N VAL A 500 1.85 27.93 8.32
CA VAL A 500 2.88 27.14 7.64
C VAL A 500 3.65 26.33 8.67
N ILE A 501 3.76 25.02 8.48
CA ILE A 501 4.54 24.14 9.35
C ILE A 501 5.68 23.54 8.53
N ASP A 502 6.93 23.81 8.91
CA ASP A 502 8.10 23.17 8.31
C ASP A 502 8.47 21.87 9.01
N GLU A 503 8.98 20.88 8.27
CA GLU A 503 9.31 19.54 8.77
C GLU A 503 8.20 18.87 9.60
N GLN A 504 6.99 18.81 9.01
CA GLN A 504 5.77 18.35 9.68
C GLN A 504 5.92 17.00 10.41
N HIS A 505 6.76 16.08 9.94
CA HIS A 505 6.93 14.76 10.55
C HIS A 505 7.51 14.81 11.98
N ARG A 506 8.10 15.95 12.39
CA ARG A 506 8.57 16.19 13.77
C ARG A 506 7.49 16.76 14.69
N PHE A 507 6.34 17.14 14.14
CA PHE A 507 5.22 17.71 14.88
C PHE A 507 4.23 16.60 15.24
N GLY A 508 3.87 16.53 16.52
CA GLY A 508 2.96 15.51 17.07
C GLY A 508 1.51 15.70 16.62
N LEU A 509 0.69 14.65 16.77
CA LEU A 509 -0.73 14.66 16.39
C LEU A 509 -1.55 15.70 17.19
N GLU A 510 -1.19 15.97 18.45
CA GLU A 510 -1.92 16.85 19.38
C GLU A 510 -1.98 18.33 18.95
N GLN A 511 -0.99 18.80 18.18
CA GLN A 511 -0.92 20.20 17.74
C GLN A 511 -1.98 20.54 16.68
N ARG A 512 -2.46 19.53 15.93
CA ARG A 512 -3.54 19.68 14.95
C ARG A 512 -4.88 20.00 15.60
N GLU A 513 -5.11 19.52 16.82
CA GLU A 513 -6.36 19.77 17.54
C GLU A 513 -6.51 21.23 17.96
N VAL A 514 -5.41 21.91 18.27
CA VAL A 514 -5.46 23.31 18.69
C VAL A 514 -5.88 24.22 17.52
N LEU A 515 -5.39 23.95 16.30
CA LEU A 515 -5.82 24.65 15.09
C LEU A 515 -7.29 24.36 14.74
N ASN A 516 -7.84 23.22 15.18
CA ASN A 516 -9.25 22.90 14.96
C ASN A 516 -10.20 23.75 15.85
N ARG A 517 -9.69 24.40 16.90
CA ARG A 517 -10.45 25.23 17.85
C ARG A 517 -10.65 26.67 17.36
N VAL A 518 -9.85 27.14 16.41
CA VAL A 518 -9.95 28.50 15.84
C VAL A 518 -11.06 28.53 14.77
N ASN A 519 -11.92 29.54 14.81
CA ASN A 519 -12.99 29.72 13.82
C ASN A 519 -13.07 31.21 13.40
N PRO A 520 -12.98 31.56 12.11
CA PRO A 520 -12.76 30.70 10.93
C PRO A 520 -11.46 29.89 11.02
N ARG A 521 -11.44 28.68 10.44
CA ARG A 521 -10.21 27.86 10.49
C ARG A 521 -9.14 28.47 9.59
N PRO A 522 -7.88 28.59 10.05
CA PRO A 522 -6.79 29.00 9.18
C PRO A 522 -6.50 27.93 8.12
N HIS A 523 -5.99 28.37 6.98
CA HIS A 523 -5.37 27.50 5.99
C HIS A 523 -4.10 26.86 6.55
N LEU A 524 -3.87 25.59 6.27
CA LEU A 524 -2.71 24.83 6.73
C LEU A 524 -1.84 24.42 5.54
N LEU A 525 -0.61 24.93 5.51
CA LEU A 525 0.43 24.51 4.58
C LEU A 525 1.55 23.79 5.34
N ALA A 526 1.61 22.47 5.19
CA ALA A 526 2.72 21.70 5.72
C ALA A 526 3.84 21.58 4.67
N MET A 527 5.09 21.62 5.12
CA MET A 527 6.26 21.39 4.28
C MET A 527 7.02 20.16 4.77
N SER A 528 7.58 19.40 3.83
CA SER A 528 8.45 18.27 4.13
C SER A 528 9.63 18.25 3.18
N ALA A 529 10.84 18.14 3.73
CA ALA A 529 12.04 17.92 2.93
C ALA A 529 12.22 16.44 2.55
N THR A 530 11.72 15.51 3.38
CA THR A 530 11.72 14.09 3.05
C THR A 530 10.64 13.80 2.03
N PRO A 531 10.99 13.25 0.86
CA PRO A 531 10.00 12.88 -0.11
C PRO A 531 9.17 11.71 0.42
N ILE A 532 7.89 11.92 0.70
CA ILE A 532 6.93 10.84 0.95
C ILE A 532 6.63 10.19 -0.42
N PRO A 533 6.69 8.86 -0.53
CA PRO A 533 6.25 8.15 -1.73
C PRO A 533 4.83 8.60 -2.10
N ARG A 534 4.59 8.87 -3.38
CA ARG A 534 3.27 9.34 -3.84
C ARG A 534 2.23 8.25 -3.59
N SER A 535 2.61 6.99 -3.78
CA SER A 535 1.82 5.81 -3.45
C SER A 535 1.37 5.83 -1.98
N LEU A 536 2.30 6.08 -1.06
CA LEU A 536 2.05 6.21 0.38
C LEU A 536 1.11 7.37 0.69
N PHE A 537 1.36 8.54 0.09
CA PHE A 537 0.53 9.73 0.30
C PHE A 537 -0.91 9.48 -0.15
N LEU A 538 -1.11 8.94 -1.35
CA LEU A 538 -2.43 8.63 -1.90
C LEU A 538 -3.19 7.65 -1.01
N ALA A 539 -2.52 6.65 -0.46
CA ALA A 539 -3.15 5.63 0.37
C ALA A 539 -3.51 6.10 1.79
N MET A 540 -2.66 6.93 2.41
CA MET A 540 -2.80 7.29 3.83
C MET A 540 -3.44 8.65 4.09
N ASN A 541 -3.18 9.65 3.24
CA ASN A 541 -3.50 11.04 3.54
C ASN A 541 -4.65 11.54 2.66
N GLY A 542 -5.88 11.29 3.09
CA GLY A 542 -7.04 12.02 2.56
C GLY A 542 -7.16 13.45 3.06
N ASP A 543 -6.48 13.79 4.15
CA ASP A 543 -6.65 15.08 4.80
C ASP A 543 -5.84 16.20 4.13
N PHE A 544 -4.82 15.87 3.34
CA PHE A 544 -3.96 16.83 2.66
C PHE A 544 -4.08 16.67 1.14
N ASP A 545 -4.01 17.78 0.42
CA ASP A 545 -3.64 17.79 -1.00
C ASP A 545 -2.11 17.89 -1.14
N LEU A 546 -1.55 17.41 -2.26
CA LEU A 546 -0.10 17.36 -2.48
C LEU A 546 0.30 18.33 -3.58
N SER A 547 1.28 19.18 -3.30
CA SER A 547 2.07 19.89 -4.32
C SER A 547 3.51 19.42 -4.27
N ILE A 548 4.08 19.13 -5.43
CA ILE A 548 5.43 18.56 -5.56
C ILE A 548 6.33 19.55 -6.30
N ILE A 549 7.48 19.86 -5.71
CA ILE A 549 8.58 20.58 -6.34
C ILE A 549 9.70 19.60 -6.67
N LYS A 550 9.81 19.18 -7.94
CA LYS A 550 10.87 18.29 -8.43
C LYS A 550 12.07 19.07 -8.94
N GLN A 551 11.82 20.21 -9.59
CA GLN A 551 12.86 21.04 -10.17
C GLN A 551 13.69 21.71 -9.07
N LEU A 552 15.02 21.52 -9.13
CA LEU A 552 15.97 22.25 -8.29
C LEU A 552 16.23 23.65 -8.89
N PRO A 553 16.47 24.69 -8.06
CA PRO A 553 16.85 26.02 -8.55
C PRO A 553 18.12 26.00 -9.42
N SER A 554 18.24 26.97 -10.32
CA SER A 554 19.40 27.13 -11.21
C SER A 554 20.69 27.40 -10.44
N GLY A 555 21.82 26.85 -10.92
CA GLY A 555 23.15 27.04 -10.32
C GLY A 555 23.60 25.95 -9.34
N ARG A 556 22.72 25.01 -8.94
CA ARG A 556 23.09 23.90 -8.06
C ARG A 556 23.78 22.77 -8.81
N LYS A 557 24.95 22.36 -8.35
CA LYS A 557 25.67 21.19 -8.89
C LYS A 557 25.18 19.89 -8.22
N PRO A 558 25.06 18.78 -8.96
CA PRO A 558 24.68 17.50 -8.39
C PRO A 558 25.75 17.02 -7.39
N ILE A 559 25.31 16.36 -6.33
CA ILE A 559 26.21 15.85 -5.29
C ILE A 559 26.82 14.53 -5.78
N GLU A 560 28.15 14.48 -5.87
CA GLU A 560 28.85 13.26 -6.25
C GLU A 560 28.82 12.28 -5.08
N THR A 561 28.05 11.21 -5.23
CA THR A 561 27.89 10.18 -4.19
C THR A 561 28.76 8.97 -4.53
N SER A 562 29.65 8.60 -3.63
CA SER A 562 30.59 7.49 -3.82
C SER A 562 30.64 6.58 -2.60
N LYS A 563 30.97 5.31 -2.83
CA LYS A 563 31.24 4.34 -1.77
C LYS A 563 32.75 4.15 -1.65
N GLU A 564 33.26 4.21 -0.43
CA GLU A 564 34.69 4.00 -0.14
C GLU A 564 34.89 2.89 0.90
N THR A 565 36.09 2.31 0.90
CA THR A 565 36.47 1.19 1.79
C THR A 565 37.58 1.55 2.75
N SER A 566 38.42 2.54 2.40
CA SER A 566 39.53 2.99 3.26
C SER A 566 39.19 4.32 3.91
N ARG A 567 39.12 4.33 5.24
CA ARG A 567 38.94 5.56 6.04
C ARG A 567 40.06 6.56 5.78
N GLU A 568 41.31 6.09 5.61
CA GLU A 568 42.47 6.95 5.39
C GLU A 568 42.37 7.75 4.08
N ARG A 569 41.86 7.13 3.01
CA ARG A 569 41.61 7.82 1.73
C ARG A 569 40.57 8.93 1.89
N VAL A 570 39.50 8.66 2.64
CA VAL A 570 38.47 9.67 2.91
C VAL A 570 39.02 10.81 3.75
N TYR A 571 39.82 10.53 4.78
CA TYR A 571 40.42 11.57 5.62
C TYR A 571 41.38 12.46 4.83
N ARG A 572 42.19 11.91 3.92
CA ARG A 572 43.01 12.71 3.00
C ARG A 572 42.15 13.59 2.09
N PHE A 573 41.05 13.06 1.58
CA PHE A 573 40.14 13.85 0.74
C PHE A 573 39.51 15.01 1.53
N ILE A 574 39.04 14.76 2.75
CA ILE A 574 38.51 15.81 3.64
C ILE A 574 39.59 16.86 3.91
N TYR A 575 40.82 16.43 4.20
CA TYR A 575 41.97 17.31 4.41
C TYR A 575 42.17 18.29 3.25
N ASP A 576 42.22 17.78 2.02
CA ASP A 576 42.43 18.59 0.81
C ASP A 576 41.27 19.57 0.53
N GLN A 577 40.04 19.21 0.91
CA GLN A 577 38.88 20.09 0.77
C GLN A 577 38.91 21.21 1.81
N VAL A 578 39.23 20.88 3.06
CA VAL A 578 39.31 21.85 4.15
C VAL A 578 40.48 22.81 3.96
N LEU A 579 41.63 22.35 3.44
CA LEU A 579 42.74 23.22 3.04
C LEU A 579 42.35 24.29 2.00
N LYS A 580 41.34 24.02 1.16
CA LYS A 580 40.79 24.99 0.19
C LYS A 580 39.83 25.99 0.83
N GLY A 581 39.75 26.05 2.17
CA GLY A 581 38.86 26.93 2.92
C GLY A 581 37.42 26.42 3.04
N ARG A 582 37.18 25.13 2.75
CA ARG A 582 35.84 24.52 2.78
C ARG A 582 35.59 23.81 4.10
N GLN A 583 34.36 23.36 4.32
CA GLN A 583 33.97 22.65 5.54
C GLN A 583 33.46 21.23 5.25
N ALA A 584 33.50 20.37 6.26
CA ALA A 584 33.09 18.96 6.15
C ALA A 584 32.25 18.49 7.34
N PHE A 585 31.28 17.61 7.06
CA PHE A 585 30.55 16.85 8.05
C PHE A 585 31.09 15.42 8.14
N ILE A 586 31.22 14.90 9.36
CA ILE A 586 31.54 13.50 9.64
C ILE A 586 30.43 12.93 10.52
N VAL A 587 29.60 12.06 9.93
CA VAL A 587 28.49 11.40 10.62
C VAL A 587 28.98 10.06 11.15
N CYS A 588 28.94 9.89 12.48
CA CYS A 588 29.33 8.64 13.13
C CYS A 588 28.10 7.76 13.39
N PRO A 589 28.21 6.43 13.18
CA PRO A 589 27.11 5.51 13.28
C PRO A 589 26.77 5.20 14.75
N LEU A 590 25.55 4.73 14.97
CA LEU A 590 25.09 4.25 16.26
C LEU A 590 25.76 2.91 16.57
N VAL A 591 26.53 2.82 17.65
CA VAL A 591 27.12 1.55 18.08
C VAL A 591 26.08 0.66 18.77
N ASP A 592 25.07 1.26 19.43
CA ASP A 592 23.95 0.59 20.12
C ASP A 592 22.69 1.48 20.19
N GLU A 593 21.51 0.88 20.46
CA GLU A 593 20.19 1.57 20.56
C GLU A 593 20.09 2.57 21.72
N SER A 594 20.98 2.50 22.71
CA SER A 594 20.95 3.42 23.85
C SER A 594 21.62 4.76 23.52
N GLU A 595 20.90 5.86 23.74
CA GLU A 595 21.42 7.24 23.55
C GLU A 595 22.71 7.53 24.34
N VAL A 596 22.97 6.77 25.41
CA VAL A 596 24.18 6.88 26.25
C VAL A 596 25.44 6.46 25.49
N LEU A 597 25.36 5.40 24.70
CA LEU A 597 26.50 4.90 23.92
C LEU A 597 26.74 5.74 22.65
N GLN A 598 25.68 6.36 22.11
CA GLN A 598 25.77 7.29 20.95
C GLN A 598 26.71 8.47 21.22
N SER A 599 26.55 9.11 22.38
CA SER A 599 27.40 10.24 22.76
C SER A 599 28.86 9.84 22.99
N ARG A 600 29.12 8.62 23.49
CA ARG A 600 30.49 8.16 23.76
C ARG A 600 31.29 7.93 22.49
N SER A 601 30.71 7.26 21.48
CA SER A 601 31.40 7.00 20.21
C SER A 601 31.72 8.28 19.43
N ALA A 602 30.79 9.25 19.38
CA ALA A 602 31.05 10.54 18.72
C ALA A 602 32.12 11.37 19.46
N VAL A 603 32.15 11.33 20.80
CA VAL A 603 33.18 12.00 21.61
C VAL A 603 34.55 11.36 21.39
N GLU A 604 34.65 10.03 21.38
CA GLU A 604 35.90 9.31 21.14
C GLU A 604 36.47 9.61 19.74
N GLU A 605 35.61 9.56 18.71
CA GLU A 605 36.05 9.87 17.34
C GLU A 605 36.41 11.36 17.20
N HIS A 606 35.70 12.28 17.86
CA HIS A 606 36.08 13.69 17.91
C HIS A 606 37.47 13.90 18.52
N ILE A 607 37.76 13.27 19.66
CA ILE A 607 39.07 13.36 20.33
C ILE A 607 40.16 12.83 19.41
N ARG A 608 39.94 11.67 18.80
CA ARG A 608 40.89 11.03 17.89
C ARG A 608 41.14 11.88 16.65
N LEU A 609 40.08 12.33 15.99
CA LEU A 609 40.19 13.19 14.81
C LEU A 609 40.90 14.51 15.13
N SER A 610 40.62 15.10 16.30
CA SER A 610 41.22 16.37 16.72
C SER A 610 42.69 16.25 17.10
N LYS A 611 43.14 15.10 17.63
CA LYS A 611 44.53 14.92 18.08
C LYS A 611 45.42 14.25 17.04
N GLU A 612 44.91 13.27 16.31
CA GLU A 612 45.72 12.37 15.47
C GLU A 612 45.57 12.63 13.97
N VAL A 613 44.37 12.97 13.50
CA VAL A 613 44.07 13.03 12.05
C VAL A 613 44.10 14.44 11.49
N PHE A 614 43.48 15.39 12.20
CA PHE A 614 43.35 16.79 11.80
C PHE A 614 43.79 17.77 12.91
N PRO A 615 45.01 17.64 13.48
CA PRO A 615 45.48 18.53 14.55
C PRO A 615 45.57 20.03 14.17
N GLN A 616 45.55 20.34 12.88
CA GLN A 616 45.64 21.70 12.34
C GLN A 616 44.29 22.36 12.08
N PHE A 617 43.17 21.66 12.27
CA PHE A 617 41.83 22.18 12.01
C PHE A 617 40.98 22.22 13.26
N ASN A 618 40.05 23.18 13.31
CA ASN A 618 39.08 23.26 14.38
C ASN A 618 37.98 22.24 14.14
N ILE A 619 37.85 21.27 15.05
CA ILE A 619 36.83 20.22 14.97
C ILE A 619 35.76 20.45 16.03
N GLY A 620 34.52 20.53 15.59
CA GLY A 620 33.33 20.61 16.43
C GLY A 620 32.73 19.24 16.71
N LEU A 621 31.97 19.13 17.79
CA LEU A 621 31.20 17.94 18.15
C LEU A 621 29.73 18.30 18.30
N LEU A 622 28.84 17.50 17.73
CA LEU A 622 27.39 17.62 17.89
C LEU A 622 26.73 16.26 18.13
N HIS A 623 26.13 16.07 19.31
CA HIS A 623 25.40 14.83 19.62
C HIS A 623 24.09 15.09 20.38
N GLY A 624 23.23 14.06 20.45
CA GLY A 624 21.85 14.18 20.93
C GLY A 624 21.71 14.70 22.36
N LYS A 625 22.65 14.34 23.24
CA LYS A 625 22.65 14.74 24.65
C LYS A 625 23.12 16.16 24.96
N MET A 626 23.69 16.88 23.98
CA MET A 626 24.09 18.27 24.22
C MET A 626 22.86 19.11 24.54
N LYS A 627 23.00 20.06 25.45
CA LYS A 627 21.92 21.01 25.71
C LYS A 627 21.62 21.79 24.43
N VAL A 628 20.36 22.17 24.22
CA VAL A 628 19.93 22.90 23.01
C VAL A 628 20.83 24.12 22.77
N PHE A 629 21.05 24.94 23.80
CA PHE A 629 21.97 26.08 23.75
C PHE A 629 23.40 25.75 23.30
N GLU A 630 23.95 24.59 23.71
CA GLU A 630 25.30 24.17 23.30
C GLU A 630 25.33 23.73 21.84
N LYS A 631 24.27 23.02 21.38
CA LYS A 631 24.12 22.64 19.97
C LYS A 631 24.04 23.87 19.09
N ASP A 632 23.26 24.85 19.50
CA ASP A 632 23.03 26.09 18.75
C ASP A 632 24.35 26.87 18.61
N LYS A 633 25.11 27.01 19.70
CA LYS A 633 26.44 27.65 19.67
C LYS A 633 27.44 26.92 18.77
N VAL A 634 27.47 25.59 18.80
CA VAL A 634 28.35 24.81 17.91
C VAL A 634 27.93 24.97 16.45
N MET A 635 26.63 24.94 16.15
CA MET A 635 26.13 25.13 14.79
C MET A 635 26.38 26.55 14.29
N GLU A 636 26.28 27.57 15.14
CA GLU A 636 26.61 28.94 14.81
C GLU A 636 28.10 29.10 14.51
N SER A 637 28.97 28.54 15.36
CA SER A 637 30.43 28.55 15.14
C SER A 637 30.81 27.82 13.85
N PHE A 638 30.15 26.70 13.56
CA PHE A 638 30.33 25.98 12.30
C PHE A 638 29.79 26.78 11.11
N ARG A 639 28.68 27.49 11.24
CA ARG A 639 28.18 28.37 10.17
C ARG A 639 29.11 29.53 9.84
N ASN A 640 29.74 30.12 10.86
CA ASN A 640 30.65 31.26 10.72
C ASN A 640 32.03 30.87 10.16
N GLY A 641 32.34 29.57 10.10
CA GLY A 641 33.63 29.06 9.61
C GLY A 641 34.68 28.88 10.70
N ASP A 642 34.34 29.16 11.97
CA ASP A 642 35.24 28.98 13.13
C ASP A 642 35.59 27.51 13.34
N ILE A 643 34.66 26.61 13.02
CA ILE A 643 34.84 25.17 12.99
C ILE A 643 34.98 24.72 11.54
N ASN A 644 36.00 23.94 11.21
CA ASN A 644 36.22 23.46 9.85
C ASN A 644 35.55 22.10 9.59
N ILE A 645 35.54 21.23 10.60
CA ILE A 645 34.99 19.88 10.51
C ILE A 645 34.01 19.67 11.67
N LEU A 646 32.79 19.23 11.37
CA LEU A 646 31.79 18.91 12.40
C LEU A 646 31.59 17.39 12.48
N VAL A 647 31.95 16.81 13.62
CA VAL A 647 31.69 15.42 13.96
C VAL A 647 30.33 15.34 14.63
N CYS A 648 29.42 14.54 14.08
CA CYS A 648 28.04 14.49 14.56
C CYS A 648 27.41 13.10 14.54
N THR A 649 26.38 12.91 15.37
CA THR A 649 25.46 11.76 15.23
C THR A 649 24.29 12.11 14.30
N SER A 650 23.27 11.25 14.23
CA SER A 650 22.04 11.45 13.43
C SER A 650 21.26 12.75 13.71
N VAL A 651 21.65 13.50 14.74
CA VAL A 651 21.01 14.75 15.18
C VAL A 651 21.21 15.89 14.19
N ILE A 652 22.11 15.76 13.22
CA ILE A 652 22.29 16.75 12.15
C ILE A 652 21.11 16.84 11.17
N GLU A 653 20.08 16.04 11.38
CA GLU A 653 18.79 16.13 10.70
C GLU A 653 18.06 17.47 10.92
N VAL A 654 18.52 18.36 11.81
CA VAL A 654 17.91 19.69 12.00
C VAL A 654 18.40 20.67 10.92
N GLY A 655 17.48 21.34 10.22
CA GLY A 655 17.54 22.14 8.98
C GLY A 655 18.66 23.17 8.70
N VAL A 656 19.80 23.16 9.40
CA VAL A 656 20.88 24.13 9.23
C VAL A 656 21.50 24.11 7.83
N ASP A 657 21.52 25.30 7.21
CA ASP A 657 22.17 25.60 5.93
C ASP A 657 23.61 26.07 6.13
N ILE A 658 24.57 25.35 5.55
CA ILE A 658 25.99 25.68 5.60
C ILE A 658 26.54 25.67 4.17
N PRO A 659 26.48 26.81 3.45
CA PRO A 659 26.84 26.88 2.03
C PRO A 659 28.28 26.45 1.74
N ASN A 660 29.19 26.67 2.68
CA ASN A 660 30.61 26.32 2.54
C ASN A 660 30.94 24.85 2.88
N ALA A 661 29.96 24.08 3.36
CA ALA A 661 30.12 22.65 3.60
C ALA A 661 30.07 21.89 2.26
N SER A 662 31.21 21.29 1.89
CA SER A 662 31.40 20.62 0.60
C SER A 662 31.53 19.10 0.70
N VAL A 663 31.82 18.55 1.88
CA VAL A 663 31.98 17.11 2.07
C VAL A 663 31.03 16.61 3.15
N MET A 664 30.25 15.58 2.82
CA MET A 664 29.48 14.77 3.75
C MET A 664 30.11 13.39 3.81
N PHE A 665 30.74 13.04 4.94
CA PHE A 665 31.26 11.70 5.18
C PHE A 665 30.35 10.97 6.17
N ILE A 666 29.88 9.79 5.78
CA ILE A 666 29.05 8.93 6.63
C ILE A 666 29.85 7.65 6.92
N ASP A 667 30.37 7.56 8.15
CA ASP A 667 31.01 6.35 8.65
C ASP A 667 29.92 5.35 9.10
N GLY A 668 30.07 4.08 8.73
CA GLY A 668 29.06 3.05 8.97
C GLY A 668 27.70 3.32 8.32
N ALA A 669 27.69 3.69 7.04
CA ALA A 669 26.49 3.94 6.24
C ALA A 669 25.48 2.77 6.25
N ASP A 670 25.93 1.55 6.52
CA ASP A 670 25.10 0.34 6.65
C ASP A 670 24.15 0.36 7.87
N ARG A 671 24.42 1.22 8.85
CA ARG A 671 23.62 1.36 10.07
C ARG A 671 22.47 2.37 9.97
N PHE A 672 22.43 3.15 8.90
CA PHE A 672 21.42 4.20 8.73
C PHE A 672 20.34 3.78 7.74
N GLY A 673 19.12 4.26 7.95
CA GLY A 673 18.02 4.10 7.00
C GLY A 673 18.26 4.86 5.69
N LEU A 674 17.65 4.43 4.59
CA LEU A 674 17.83 5.09 3.28
C LEU A 674 17.34 6.56 3.30
N SER A 675 16.23 6.82 4.00
CA SER A 675 15.71 8.17 4.24
C SER A 675 16.68 9.08 5.00
N GLN A 676 17.33 8.57 6.05
CA GLN A 676 18.35 9.32 6.81
C GLN A 676 19.59 9.61 5.98
N LEU A 677 20.08 8.61 5.24
CA LEU A 677 21.21 8.80 4.33
C LEU A 677 20.92 9.86 3.26
N HIS A 678 19.70 9.90 2.75
CA HIS A 678 19.25 10.93 1.81
C HIS A 678 19.23 12.32 2.46
N GLN A 679 18.70 12.45 3.68
CA GLN A 679 18.71 13.71 4.42
C GLN A 679 20.14 14.21 4.67
N PHE A 680 21.07 13.32 5.07
CA PHE A 680 22.48 13.66 5.26
C PHE A 680 23.12 14.12 3.95
N ARG A 681 22.90 13.41 2.84
CA ARG A 681 23.37 13.83 1.51
C ARG A 681 22.88 15.26 1.20
N GLY A 682 21.63 15.58 1.49
CA GLY A 682 21.05 16.91 1.24
C GLY A 682 21.59 18.07 2.11
N ARG A 683 22.46 17.79 3.10
CA ARG A 683 23.10 18.81 3.95
C ARG A 683 24.24 19.55 3.26
N VAL A 684 24.79 18.99 2.20
CA VAL A 684 25.85 19.60 1.39
C VAL A 684 25.32 20.01 0.01
N GLY A 685 26.13 20.71 -0.78
CA GLY A 685 25.74 21.14 -2.13
C GLY A 685 24.81 22.35 -2.15
N ARG A 686 24.95 23.26 -1.17
CA ARG A 686 24.19 24.51 -1.10
C ARG A 686 24.98 25.75 -1.55
N GLY A 687 26.31 25.64 -1.62
CA GLY A 687 27.19 26.68 -2.18
C GLY A 687 27.57 26.44 -3.64
N PRO A 688 28.45 27.29 -4.20
CA PRO A 688 28.90 27.20 -5.60
C PRO A 688 29.89 26.05 -5.86
N HIS A 689 30.40 25.42 -4.80
CA HIS A 689 31.41 24.38 -4.86
C HIS A 689 30.81 23.00 -5.14
N GLN A 690 31.56 22.17 -5.90
CA GLN A 690 31.22 20.77 -6.06
C GLN A 690 31.20 20.09 -4.70
N SER A 691 30.12 19.37 -4.40
CA SER A 691 29.92 18.70 -3.12
C SER A 691 29.94 17.18 -3.28
N TYR A 692 30.41 16.51 -2.23
CA TYR A 692 30.69 15.07 -2.23
C TYR A 692 29.98 14.42 -1.05
N CYS A 693 29.33 13.29 -1.30
CA CYS A 693 28.78 12.41 -0.28
C CYS A 693 29.53 11.08 -0.32
N ILE A 694 30.29 10.78 0.73
CA ILE A 694 31.16 9.61 0.81
C ILE A 694 30.58 8.64 1.83
N LEU A 695 30.26 7.43 1.38
CA LEU A 695 29.65 6.37 2.16
C LEU A 695 30.69 5.30 2.47
N LEU A 696 30.96 5.05 3.76
CA LEU A 696 31.80 3.93 4.17
C LEU A 696 30.96 2.90 4.92
N ALA A 697 31.13 1.63 4.56
CA ALA A 697 30.46 0.52 5.22
C ALA A 697 31.44 -0.63 5.39
N ASP A 698 31.62 -1.10 6.62
CA ASP A 698 32.61 -2.15 6.93
C ASP A 698 32.12 -3.53 6.47
N LYS A 699 30.97 -3.99 6.98
CA LYS A 699 30.38 -5.31 6.70
C LYS A 699 28.87 -5.24 6.49
N PRO A 700 28.40 -4.60 5.41
CA PRO A 700 26.97 -4.43 5.16
C PRO A 700 26.27 -5.78 4.90
N SER A 701 25.08 -5.96 5.47
CA SER A 701 24.13 -6.99 5.04
C SER A 701 23.71 -6.79 3.57
N ASP A 702 23.09 -7.79 2.95
CA ASP A 702 22.65 -7.66 1.55
C ASP A 702 21.59 -6.56 1.36
N ASP A 703 20.73 -6.36 2.36
CA ASP A 703 19.81 -5.23 2.41
C ASP A 703 20.56 -3.88 2.49
N ALA A 704 21.54 -3.76 3.40
CA ALA A 704 22.33 -2.54 3.52
C ALA A 704 23.14 -2.23 2.25
N LYS A 705 23.69 -3.25 1.56
CA LYS A 705 24.34 -3.07 0.25
C LYS A 705 23.38 -2.51 -0.78
N THR A 706 22.15 -3.03 -0.80
CA THR A 706 21.10 -2.58 -1.73
C THR A 706 20.75 -1.12 -1.46
N ARG A 707 20.51 -0.74 -0.20
CA ARG A 707 20.24 0.65 0.20
C ARG A 707 21.36 1.63 -0.17
N ILE A 708 22.62 1.27 0.11
CA ILE A 708 23.78 2.11 -0.22
C ILE A 708 23.92 2.29 -1.75
N GLU A 709 23.71 1.22 -2.53
CA GLU A 709 23.81 1.29 -3.99
C GLU A 709 22.66 2.11 -4.59
N LEU A 710 21.45 2.03 -4.03
CA LEU A 710 20.31 2.87 -4.42
C LEU A 710 20.63 4.36 -4.22
N LEU A 711 21.15 4.74 -3.05
CA LEU A 711 21.53 6.14 -2.78
C LEU A 711 22.61 6.65 -3.74
N ARG A 712 23.55 5.79 -4.12
CA ARG A 712 24.63 6.11 -5.08
C ARG A 712 24.11 6.33 -6.49
N ARG A 713 23.16 5.50 -6.94
CA ARG A 713 22.63 5.53 -8.32
C ARG A 713 21.53 6.56 -8.52
N ILE A 714 20.72 6.80 -7.48
CA ILE A 714 19.48 7.58 -7.60
C ILE A 714 19.71 8.95 -6.95
N PRO A 715 19.91 10.01 -7.76
CA PRO A 715 19.99 11.37 -7.23
C PRO A 715 18.62 11.91 -6.82
N ASP A 716 17.53 11.47 -7.45
CA ASP A 716 16.18 11.96 -7.18
C ASP A 716 15.61 11.36 -5.87
N GLY A 717 15.38 12.22 -4.89
CA GLY A 717 14.83 11.82 -3.59
C GLY A 717 13.43 11.20 -3.64
N PHE A 718 12.59 11.54 -4.63
CA PHE A 718 11.25 10.95 -4.79
C PHE A 718 11.33 9.51 -5.28
N VAL A 719 12.22 9.24 -6.25
CA VAL A 719 12.45 7.87 -6.71
C VAL A 719 13.06 7.05 -5.58
N LEU A 720 13.98 7.64 -4.82
CA LEU A 720 14.61 6.98 -3.68
C LEU A 720 13.61 6.60 -2.58
N SER A 721 12.61 7.44 -2.31
CA SER A 721 11.61 7.13 -1.28
C SER A 721 10.65 6.02 -1.70
N GLU A 722 10.26 5.93 -2.99
CA GLU A 722 9.50 4.79 -3.50
C GLU A 722 10.28 3.47 -3.36
N GLU A 723 11.59 3.49 -3.62
CA GLU A 723 12.46 2.32 -3.39
C GLU A 723 12.65 2.00 -1.90
N ASP A 724 12.73 3.01 -1.02
CA ASP A 724 12.74 2.78 0.44
C ASP A 724 11.45 2.11 0.92
N LEU A 725 10.31 2.52 0.39
CA LEU A 725 9.01 1.92 0.70
C LEU A 725 8.93 0.46 0.22
N LYS A 726 9.52 0.13 -0.93
CA LYS A 726 9.65 -1.26 -1.42
C LYS A 726 10.48 -2.13 -0.49
N LEU A 727 11.58 -1.59 0.04
CA LEU A 727 12.48 -2.33 0.92
C LEU A 727 11.89 -2.56 2.31
N ARG A 728 11.30 -1.51 2.92
CA ARG A 728 10.74 -1.58 4.28
C ARG A 728 9.34 -2.18 4.35
N GLY A 729 8.56 -2.02 3.29
CA GLY A 729 7.14 -2.33 3.30
C GLY A 729 6.32 -1.27 4.02
N PHE A 730 5.00 -1.33 3.79
CA PHE A 730 4.05 -0.30 4.22
C PHE A 730 3.78 -0.26 5.75
N GLY A 731 3.97 -1.37 6.46
CA GLY A 731 3.57 -1.53 7.86
C GLY A 731 4.34 -0.63 8.86
N GLU A 732 5.59 -0.28 8.59
CA GLU A 732 6.40 0.56 9.49
C GLU A 732 6.00 2.05 9.45
N TYR A 733 5.41 2.53 8.36
CA TYR A 733 5.12 3.96 8.13
C TYR A 733 3.89 4.49 8.87
N ILE A 734 2.94 3.63 9.26
CA ILE A 734 1.68 4.06 9.90
C ILE A 734 1.89 4.45 11.38
N GLY A 735 3.03 4.08 11.99
CA GLY A 735 3.40 4.54 13.35
C GLY A 735 2.43 4.16 14.47
N THR A 736 1.36 3.44 14.18
CA THR A 736 0.36 2.96 15.13
C THR A 736 -0.09 1.55 14.73
N LYS A 737 0.56 0.53 15.31
CA LYS A 737 -0.07 -0.67 15.91
C LYS A 737 0.99 -1.68 16.35
N GLN A 738 0.96 -2.01 17.64
CA GLN A 738 1.65 -3.17 18.26
C GLN A 738 1.06 -4.52 17.80
N SER A 739 0.39 -4.61 16.66
CA SER A 739 -0.15 -5.86 16.12
C SER A 739 0.33 -5.99 14.69
N GLY A 740 1.17 -7.00 14.43
CA GLY A 740 1.68 -7.36 13.10
C GLY A 740 0.61 -7.89 12.14
N GLN A 741 -0.60 -7.29 12.13
CA GLN A 741 -1.64 -7.57 11.16
C GLN A 741 -1.52 -6.55 9.99
N PRO A 742 -1.43 -7.03 8.74
CA PRO A 742 -1.35 -6.15 7.57
C PRO A 742 -2.68 -5.38 7.37
N LEU A 743 -2.59 -4.13 6.91
CA LEU A 743 -3.77 -3.27 6.65
C LEU A 743 -4.67 -3.84 5.53
N PHE A 744 -4.07 -4.54 4.58
CA PHE A 744 -4.74 -5.17 3.44
C PHE A 744 -4.54 -6.69 3.47
N LYS A 745 -5.53 -7.45 2.98
CA LYS A 745 -5.39 -8.91 2.86
C LYS A 745 -4.61 -9.29 1.60
N ILE A 746 -4.70 -8.48 0.53
CA ILE A 746 -4.09 -8.78 -0.76
C ILE A 746 -3.32 -7.58 -1.32
N ALA A 747 -3.85 -6.37 -1.19
CA ALA A 747 -3.28 -5.18 -1.80
C ALA A 747 -1.92 -4.80 -1.20
N SER A 748 -0.99 -4.41 -2.06
CA SER A 748 0.26 -3.77 -1.70
C SER A 748 0.25 -2.36 -2.28
N ILE A 749 0.27 -1.34 -1.43
CA ILE A 749 0.34 0.07 -1.90
C ILE A 749 1.58 0.30 -2.77
N VAL A 750 2.62 -0.48 -2.53
CA VAL A 750 3.91 -0.33 -3.21
C VAL A 750 3.91 -0.98 -4.58
N ASP A 751 3.35 -2.19 -4.69
CA ASP A 751 3.36 -2.96 -5.94
C ASP A 751 2.16 -2.61 -6.84
N ASP A 752 1.04 -2.18 -6.26
CA ASP A 752 -0.25 -1.97 -6.94
C ASP A 752 -0.55 -0.48 -7.18
N GLN A 753 0.47 0.32 -7.49
CA GLN A 753 0.34 1.79 -7.66
C GLN A 753 -0.60 2.17 -8.81
N ASP A 754 -0.57 1.40 -9.89
CA ASP A 754 -1.44 1.57 -11.04
C ASP A 754 -2.92 1.39 -10.63
N ILE A 755 -3.22 0.33 -9.88
CA ILE A 755 -4.56 0.05 -9.37
C ILE A 755 -4.98 1.10 -8.34
N LEU A 756 -4.07 1.53 -7.45
CA LEU A 756 -4.33 2.60 -6.49
C LEU A 756 -4.74 3.90 -7.19
N SER A 757 -4.03 4.29 -8.25
CA SER A 757 -4.33 5.51 -9.00
C SER A 757 -5.73 5.48 -9.62
N VAL A 758 -6.14 4.31 -10.14
CA VAL A 758 -7.49 4.11 -10.68
C VAL A 758 -8.51 4.19 -9.54
N ALA A 759 -8.28 3.48 -8.43
CA ALA A 759 -9.15 3.50 -7.25
C ALA A 759 -9.38 4.92 -6.69
N VAL A 760 -8.32 5.74 -6.62
CA VAL A 760 -8.40 7.15 -6.19
C VAL A 760 -9.34 7.95 -7.10
N ASN A 761 -9.15 7.83 -8.42
CA ASN A 761 -9.92 8.60 -9.40
C ASN A 761 -11.39 8.16 -9.43
N GLU A 762 -11.64 6.85 -9.34
CA GLU A 762 -13.00 6.31 -9.32
C GLU A 762 -13.77 6.70 -8.06
N ALA A 763 -13.13 6.63 -6.89
CA ALA A 763 -13.73 7.08 -5.65
C ALA A 763 -14.07 8.58 -5.71
N ARG A 764 -13.18 9.39 -6.29
CA ARG A 764 -13.42 10.83 -6.49
C ARG A 764 -14.60 11.08 -7.41
N GLN A 765 -14.63 10.46 -8.59
CA GLN A 765 -15.73 10.65 -9.55
C GLN A 765 -17.09 10.30 -8.96
N ILE A 766 -17.17 9.20 -8.21
CA ILE A 766 -18.40 8.79 -7.52
C ILE A 766 -18.80 9.83 -6.46
N LEU A 767 -17.87 10.28 -5.63
CA LEU A 767 -18.16 11.23 -4.54
C LEU A 767 -18.44 12.66 -5.05
N ASP A 768 -17.86 13.07 -6.17
CA ASP A 768 -18.15 14.37 -6.80
C ASP A 768 -19.59 14.41 -7.34
N LEU A 769 -20.08 13.29 -7.89
CA LEU A 769 -21.45 13.16 -8.40
C LEU A 769 -22.47 12.87 -7.30
N ASP A 770 -22.13 12.02 -6.34
CA ASP A 770 -23.03 11.51 -5.30
C ASP A 770 -22.31 11.33 -3.95
N PRO A 771 -22.04 12.44 -3.23
CA PRO A 771 -21.30 12.41 -1.96
C PRO A 771 -21.91 11.48 -0.88
N GLU A 772 -23.23 11.31 -0.93
CA GLU A 772 -23.98 10.50 0.04
C GLU A 772 -24.23 9.05 -0.42
N LEU A 773 -23.81 8.72 -1.65
CA LEU A 773 -24.01 7.41 -2.29
C LEU A 773 -25.50 6.99 -2.36
N ASN A 774 -26.38 7.94 -2.68
CA ASN A 774 -27.83 7.73 -2.71
C ASN A 774 -28.38 7.31 -4.09
N LEU A 775 -27.61 7.47 -5.16
CA LEU A 775 -28.00 7.02 -6.50
C LEU A 775 -28.19 5.50 -6.52
N LYS A 776 -29.17 5.03 -7.31
CA LYS A 776 -29.53 3.60 -7.39
C LYS A 776 -28.33 2.70 -7.71
N GLU A 777 -27.45 3.15 -8.60
CA GLU A 777 -26.23 2.44 -9.00
C GLU A 777 -25.16 2.38 -7.89
N HIS A 778 -25.20 3.28 -6.90
CA HIS A 778 -24.26 3.32 -5.77
C HIS A 778 -24.79 2.65 -4.50
N GLN A 779 -26.05 2.20 -4.47
CA GLN A 779 -26.66 1.61 -3.26
C GLN A 779 -25.93 0.34 -2.79
N GLN A 780 -25.50 -0.51 -3.71
CA GLN A 780 -24.74 -1.72 -3.38
C GLN A 780 -23.34 -1.37 -2.84
N ILE A 781 -22.68 -0.37 -3.44
CA ILE A 781 -21.40 0.17 -2.96
C ILE A 781 -21.57 0.70 -1.53
N LYS A 782 -22.61 1.51 -1.26
CA LYS A 782 -22.92 2.05 0.06
C LYS A 782 -23.18 0.96 1.10
N SER A 783 -23.96 -0.06 0.74
CA SER A 783 -24.25 -1.20 1.62
C SER A 783 -22.97 -1.91 2.05
N TYR A 784 -22.11 -2.24 1.09
CA TYR A 784 -20.84 -2.92 1.37
C TYR A 784 -19.87 -2.03 2.15
N PHE A 785 -19.77 -0.76 1.78
CA PHE A 785 -18.96 0.25 2.46
C PHE A 785 -19.32 0.41 3.95
N ASN A 786 -20.61 0.47 4.26
CA ASN A 786 -21.08 0.59 5.64
C ASN A 786 -20.77 -0.65 6.50
N VAL A 787 -20.69 -1.84 5.88
CA VAL A 787 -20.24 -3.07 6.57
C VAL A 787 -18.74 -2.98 6.85
N LEU A 788 -17.93 -2.63 5.84
CA LEU A 788 -16.48 -2.50 5.99
C LEU A 788 -16.09 -1.45 7.04
N ILE A 789 -16.71 -0.27 7.05
CA ILE A 789 -16.38 0.79 8.02
C ILE A 789 -16.59 0.33 9.46
N LYS A 790 -17.63 -0.48 9.72
CA LYS A 790 -17.85 -1.03 11.06
C LYS A 790 -16.73 -1.98 11.48
N GLU A 791 -16.12 -2.70 10.55
CA GLU A 791 -14.97 -3.56 10.83
C GLU A 791 -13.68 -2.74 11.04
N PHE A 792 -13.48 -1.65 10.27
CA PHE A 792 -12.30 -0.79 10.38
C PHE A 792 -12.27 0.13 11.60
N LEU A 793 -13.43 0.64 12.08
CA LEU A 793 -13.52 1.58 13.22
C LEU A 793 -13.62 0.90 14.59
N VAL A 794 -13.82 -0.43 14.65
CA VAL A 794 -13.88 -1.21 15.89
C VAL A 794 -12.49 -1.76 16.30
N SER A 795 -11.44 -1.41 15.56
CA SER A 795 -10.03 -1.75 15.82
C SER A 795 -9.14 -0.52 15.85
#